data_AF-A0A1V9ZU30-F1
#
_entry.id   AF-A0A1V9ZU30-F1
#
_cell.length_a   1.000
_cell.length_b   1.000
_cell.length_c   1.000
_cell.angle_alpha   90.00
_cell.angle_beta   90.00
_cell.angle_gamma   90.00
#
_symmetry.space_group_name_H-M   'P 1'
#
loop_
_entity.id
_entity.type
_entity.pdbx_description
1 polymer ?
#
loop_
_entity_poly.entity_id
_entity_poly.type
_entity_poly.pdbx_seq_one_letter_code
_entity_poly.pdbx_strand_id
1 'polypeptide(L)'
;MAATQALDTNIGWRSRGASRVVGATYLHGTQGHLLITASDQVVRVNSTKFASGVAVQVQSWDFRPDSAQAISVAAVKHAKKDTYYAVRGKAKTELITWANETEKLSATLPSVPLPSAASELLVHPHLDGVLAVCASGSMHLFESALKTVVPEPKATKGKAKPALVYAAINSDSAHQLHVVTITKLGNKYDVTFYQLDAASAKATVLRKDTVESADAFVSATYHCKDAAVSVLWASGRWESVSADGVKDLASLAAAPAGEAKRRKVTTVAFQTCEAAPNAVAVASTSDVSVWDAKFGACLARHTLPAEASGHGALLRVFKFPAAHLALAYEKAVVVTTVEAPTSTLAAVLGKSAAPAPTALLLSTHIGVSDMPVVVPALQVETWPHQMLVGNEEQKAVLEQLTSPEKTPTKEAFAAVFNKYVFNNAKQTKIRGVLSPLFVTQVAARCLASPELGLWRELKLLLRSRHLCSRALPALIPTLLQHKQLGLLDVALRCLADVDEVSSVRIIKFVLRNATEQSVALYQAQSKDTSVATPAQLVDHFLHLVVRLPKSETFLQQALTQLKLPDVLALLALLKKWYRRPDSDVVAVVEWLGLLLDVHFASLVLASSSHPDAIGRVVRDTQAIVVQHLDACTFMADVHGELDQLLSGAHLPQTGAIPDYSVQTLKM
;
A
#
# COMPACT_ATOMS: atom_id res chain seq x y z
N MET A 1 -1.75 -8.89 -1.20
CA MET A 1 -0.41 -9.20 -1.76
C MET A 1 0.46 -7.97 -1.57
N ALA A 2 1.55 -8.08 -0.82
CA ALA A 2 2.44 -6.96 -0.51
C ALA A 2 3.19 -6.49 -1.77
N ALA A 3 3.26 -5.17 -1.97
CA ALA A 3 3.94 -4.56 -3.10
C ALA A 3 5.41 -5.02 -3.16
N THR A 4 5.88 -5.36 -4.37
CA THR A 4 7.28 -5.72 -4.61
C THR A 4 8.04 -4.47 -5.04
N GLN A 5 8.77 -3.86 -4.12
CA GLN A 5 9.62 -2.71 -4.43
C GLN A 5 11.08 -3.18 -4.56
N ALA A 6 11.78 -2.74 -5.61
CA ALA A 6 13.22 -2.97 -5.70
C ALA A 6 13.91 -2.19 -4.57
N LEU A 7 14.80 -2.85 -3.83
CA LEU A 7 15.58 -2.21 -2.79
C LEU A 7 16.82 -1.55 -3.39
N ASP A 8 17.10 -0.32 -2.93
CA ASP A 8 18.41 0.28 -3.12
C ASP A 8 19.43 -0.50 -2.28
N THR A 9 20.41 -1.08 -2.96
CA THR A 9 21.48 -1.85 -2.35
C THR A 9 22.82 -1.17 -2.60
N ASN A 10 23.57 -0.93 -1.54
CA ASN A 10 24.92 -0.40 -1.59
C ASN A 10 25.92 -1.47 -1.17
N ILE A 11 27.09 -1.54 -1.81
CA ILE A 11 28.11 -2.53 -1.46
C ILE A 11 28.95 -1.99 -0.31
N GLY A 12 28.85 -2.62 0.86
CA GLY A 12 29.69 -2.31 2.02
C GLY A 12 31.13 -2.86 1.88
N TRP A 13 31.27 -4.06 1.30
CA TRP A 13 32.57 -4.66 1.01
C TRP A 13 32.43 -5.72 -0.07
N ARG A 14 33.49 -5.92 -0.87
CA ARG A 14 33.55 -6.95 -1.90
C ARG A 14 34.91 -7.64 -1.84
N SER A 15 34.88 -8.96 -1.94
CA SER A 15 36.08 -9.80 -1.97
C SER A 15 36.95 -9.49 -3.18
N ARG A 16 38.27 -9.45 -2.94
CA ARG A 16 39.31 -9.37 -3.97
C ARG A 16 39.95 -10.75 -4.11
N GLY A 17 39.36 -11.62 -4.94
CA GLY A 17 39.91 -12.95 -5.24
C GLY A 17 39.34 -14.05 -4.33
N ALA A 18 40.20 -14.73 -3.56
CA ALA A 18 39.85 -15.91 -2.78
C ALA A 18 39.31 -15.62 -1.37
N SER A 19 39.34 -14.36 -0.93
CA SER A 19 38.89 -13.94 0.40
C SER A 19 37.40 -14.24 0.59
N ARG A 20 37.03 -14.84 1.72
CA ARG A 20 35.63 -15.15 2.05
C ARG A 20 35.21 -14.42 3.32
N VAL A 21 33.97 -13.95 3.35
CA VAL A 21 33.38 -13.36 4.57
C VAL A 21 33.20 -14.46 5.60
N VAL A 22 33.77 -14.26 6.79
CA VAL A 22 33.53 -15.07 7.99
C VAL A 22 32.31 -14.53 8.74
N GLY A 23 32.18 -13.21 8.80
CA GLY A 23 31.01 -12.54 9.33
C GLY A 23 31.19 -11.02 9.38
N ALA A 24 30.15 -10.30 9.81
CA ALA A 24 30.20 -8.86 9.97
C ALA A 24 29.43 -8.42 11.22
N THR A 25 29.88 -7.33 11.83
CA THR A 25 29.33 -6.77 13.06
C THR A 25 29.21 -5.26 12.95
N TYR A 26 28.20 -4.70 13.62
CA TYR A 26 27.99 -3.26 13.67
C TYR A 26 28.82 -2.61 14.80
N LEU A 27 29.31 -1.40 14.55
CA LEU A 27 30.13 -0.61 15.48
C LEU A 27 29.28 0.42 16.25
N HIS A 28 28.89 0.08 17.48
CA HIS A 28 28.13 0.98 18.36
C HIS A 28 28.78 2.37 18.51
N GLY A 29 27.94 3.41 18.57
CA GLY A 29 28.38 4.79 18.80
C GLY A 29 29.00 5.49 17.59
N THR A 30 29.14 4.80 16.46
CA THR A 30 29.66 5.39 15.22
C THR A 30 28.63 5.27 14.10
N GLN A 31 28.35 6.40 13.43
CA GLN A 31 27.40 6.41 12.31
C GLN A 31 28.03 5.75 11.09
N GLY A 32 27.34 4.77 10.50
CA GLY A 32 27.77 4.20 9.24
C GLY A 32 28.88 3.15 9.30
N HIS A 33 29.47 2.83 10.45
CA HIS A 33 30.61 1.91 10.45
C HIS A 33 30.22 0.43 10.61
N LEU A 34 30.83 -0.40 9.77
CA LEU A 34 30.75 -1.87 9.82
C LEU A 34 32.14 -2.46 10.03
N LEU A 35 32.23 -3.52 10.83
CA LEU A 35 33.42 -4.33 10.99
C LEU A 35 33.19 -5.66 10.27
N ILE A 36 33.99 -5.95 9.25
CA ILE A 36 33.83 -7.10 8.37
C ILE A 36 35.04 -8.00 8.59
N THR A 37 34.77 -9.25 8.97
CA THR A 37 35.81 -10.26 9.15
C THR A 37 35.83 -11.13 7.90
N ALA A 38 36.90 -11.02 7.12
CA ALA A 38 37.19 -11.91 6.01
C ALA A 38 38.20 -12.98 6.43
N SER A 39 38.46 -13.97 5.57
CA SER A 39 39.38 -15.08 5.81
C SER A 39 40.85 -14.67 5.93
N ASP A 40 41.20 -13.45 5.53
CA ASP A 40 42.56 -12.91 5.41
C ASP A 40 42.74 -11.54 6.08
N GLN A 41 41.64 -10.85 6.43
CA GLN A 41 41.70 -9.53 7.04
C GLN A 41 40.44 -9.22 7.85
N VAL A 42 40.57 -8.31 8.80
CA VAL A 42 39.44 -7.61 9.42
C VAL A 42 39.42 -6.18 8.88
N VAL A 43 38.30 -5.76 8.32
CA VAL A 43 38.17 -4.46 7.66
C VAL A 43 37.10 -3.65 8.35
N ARG A 44 37.42 -2.40 8.69
CA ARG A 44 36.45 -1.40 9.12
C ARG A 44 36.07 -0.54 7.93
N VAL A 45 34.80 -0.57 7.55
CA VAL A 45 34.25 0.25 6.45
C VAL A 45 33.29 1.30 6.98
N ASN A 46 33.12 2.40 6.25
CA ASN A 46 32.12 3.42 6.53
C ASN A 46 31.08 3.48 5.40
N SER A 47 29.89 2.93 5.64
CA SER A 47 28.76 2.88 4.72
C SER A 47 28.05 4.23 4.50
N THR A 48 28.46 5.32 5.17
CA THR A 48 27.98 6.68 4.85
C THR A 48 28.81 7.34 3.75
N LYS A 49 29.97 6.78 3.43
CA LYS A 49 30.88 7.32 2.41
C LYS A 49 31.12 6.24 1.36
N PHE A 50 30.82 6.54 0.11
CA PHE A 50 31.03 5.62 -1.01
C PHE A 50 32.09 6.15 -1.95
N ALA A 51 32.97 5.26 -2.41
CA ALA A 51 33.90 5.50 -3.50
C ALA A 51 33.71 4.38 -4.52
N SER A 52 33.47 4.71 -5.79
CA SER A 52 33.26 3.71 -6.86
C SER A 52 32.17 2.66 -6.54
N GLY A 53 31.08 3.06 -5.87
CA GLY A 53 29.97 2.17 -5.51
C GLY A 53 30.24 1.21 -4.34
N VAL A 54 31.40 1.34 -3.66
CA VAL A 54 31.76 0.55 -2.47
C VAL A 54 32.01 1.47 -1.28
N ALA A 55 31.63 1.05 -0.07
CA ALA A 55 31.86 1.82 1.14
C ALA A 55 33.36 2.07 1.37
N VAL A 56 33.71 3.27 1.84
CA VAL A 56 35.11 3.65 2.06
C VAL A 56 35.70 2.80 3.18
N GLN A 57 36.80 2.11 2.88
CA GLN A 57 37.61 1.40 3.85
C GLN A 57 38.36 2.41 4.73
N VAL A 58 38.13 2.34 6.03
CA VAL A 58 38.74 3.22 7.02
C VAL A 58 40.01 2.58 7.57
N GLN A 59 39.96 1.30 7.93
CA GLN A 59 41.07 0.54 8.51
C GLN A 59 41.04 -0.91 8.03
N SER A 60 42.22 -1.53 7.96
CA SER A 60 42.42 -2.96 7.67
C SER A 60 43.39 -3.55 8.66
N TRP A 61 43.14 -4.79 9.07
CA TRP A 61 44.04 -5.60 9.87
C TRP A 61 44.24 -6.95 9.18
N ASP A 62 45.42 -7.14 8.61
CA ASP A 62 45.69 -8.31 7.80
C ASP A 62 46.31 -9.45 8.62
N PHE A 63 45.98 -10.68 8.25
CA PHE A 63 46.56 -11.90 8.81
C PHE A 63 46.68 -13.00 7.75
N ARG A 64 47.50 -14.02 8.01
CA ARG A 64 47.70 -15.09 7.04
C ARG A 64 46.47 -16.01 7.01
N PRO A 65 45.79 -16.20 5.86
CA PRO A 65 44.67 -17.13 5.75
C PRO A 65 45.13 -18.55 6.09
N ASP A 66 44.22 -19.35 6.66
CA ASP A 66 44.44 -20.75 7.07
C ASP A 66 45.57 -21.01 8.08
N SER A 67 46.14 -19.95 8.65
CA SER A 67 47.18 -20.03 9.68
C SER A 67 46.59 -20.19 11.10
N ALA A 68 47.44 -20.44 12.10
CA ALA A 68 47.02 -20.39 13.50
C ALA A 68 46.51 -18.99 13.93
N GLN A 69 46.83 -17.95 13.17
CA GLN A 69 46.35 -16.58 13.39
C GLN A 69 45.03 -16.29 12.66
N ALA A 70 44.53 -17.23 11.84
CA ALA A 70 43.29 -17.03 11.13
C ALA A 70 42.13 -16.83 12.11
N ILE A 71 41.33 -15.80 11.85
CA ILE A 71 40.13 -15.51 12.65
C ILE A 71 38.99 -16.44 12.21
N SER A 72 38.36 -17.06 13.19
CA SER A 72 37.40 -18.15 12.97
C SER A 72 35.95 -17.77 13.32
N VAL A 73 35.76 -16.64 13.99
CA VAL A 73 34.48 -16.07 14.43
C VAL A 73 34.49 -14.58 14.09
N ALA A 74 33.33 -14.01 13.75
CA ALA A 74 33.22 -12.58 13.45
C ALA A 74 33.81 -11.73 14.59
N ALA A 75 34.74 -10.85 14.24
CA ALA A 75 35.33 -9.90 15.17
C ALA A 75 34.27 -8.89 15.66
N VAL A 76 34.44 -8.39 16.88
CA VAL A 76 33.56 -7.39 17.50
C VAL A 76 34.38 -6.24 18.06
N LYS A 77 33.81 -5.04 18.11
CA LYS A 77 34.43 -3.90 18.81
C LYS A 77 33.75 -3.69 20.16
N HIS A 78 34.53 -3.34 21.17
CA HIS A 78 34.01 -2.83 22.42
C HIS A 78 33.12 -1.60 22.18
N ALA A 79 31.96 -1.54 22.85
CA ALA A 79 30.97 -0.49 22.56
C ALA A 79 31.43 0.92 22.96
N LYS A 80 32.31 1.04 23.96
CA LYS A 80 32.79 2.33 24.51
C LYS A 80 34.29 2.60 24.33
N LYS A 81 35.09 1.57 24.06
CA LYS A 81 36.57 1.63 24.08
C LYS A 81 37.05 1.30 22.67
N ASP A 82 38.21 1.83 22.28
CA ASP A 82 38.83 1.50 20.99
C ASP A 82 39.60 0.17 21.06
N THR A 83 38.88 -0.86 21.50
CA THR A 83 39.38 -2.21 21.69
C THR A 83 38.54 -3.17 20.86
N TYR A 84 39.19 -4.09 20.16
CA TYR A 84 38.57 -5.08 19.29
C TYR A 84 38.85 -6.48 19.80
N TYR A 85 37.91 -7.40 19.58
CA TYR A 85 38.02 -8.79 20.00
C TYR A 85 37.77 -9.74 18.82
N ALA A 86 38.50 -10.84 18.79
CA ALA A 86 38.29 -11.92 17.83
C ALA A 86 38.74 -13.25 18.41
N VAL A 87 38.32 -14.35 17.78
CA VAL A 87 38.78 -15.70 18.14
C VAL A 87 39.72 -16.20 17.06
N ARG A 88 40.98 -16.45 17.44
CA ARG A 88 42.00 -16.98 16.53
C ARG A 88 42.12 -18.51 16.61
N GLY A 89 42.57 -19.08 15.50
CA GLY A 89 42.98 -20.48 15.41
C GLY A 89 41.88 -21.44 14.96
N LYS A 90 42.29 -22.54 14.32
CA LYS A 90 41.38 -23.57 13.78
C LYS A 90 40.49 -24.22 14.85
N ALA A 91 40.98 -24.31 16.08
CA ALA A 91 40.24 -24.88 17.21
C ALA A 91 39.21 -23.90 17.83
N LYS A 92 39.23 -22.62 17.45
CA LYS A 92 38.36 -21.56 18.00
C LYS A 92 38.47 -21.37 19.52
N THR A 93 39.63 -21.63 20.10
CA THR A 93 39.83 -21.68 21.56
C THR A 93 40.62 -20.50 22.11
N GLU A 94 40.91 -19.47 21.32
CA GLU A 94 41.78 -18.40 21.79
C GLU A 94 41.18 -17.03 21.47
N LEU A 95 40.78 -16.31 22.51
CA LEU A 95 40.25 -14.96 22.43
C LEU A 95 41.42 -13.98 22.42
N ILE A 96 41.49 -13.14 21.39
CA ILE A 96 42.50 -12.07 21.28
C ILE A 96 41.85 -10.70 21.40
N THR A 97 42.65 -9.73 21.84
CA THR A 97 42.27 -8.32 21.86
C THR A 97 43.33 -7.45 21.20
N TRP A 98 42.92 -6.39 20.50
CA TRP A 98 43.83 -5.41 19.92
C TRP A 98 43.26 -3.99 19.95
N ALA A 99 44.15 -3.01 19.83
CA ALA A 99 43.80 -1.59 19.79
C ALA A 99 43.77 -1.07 18.35
N ASN A 100 43.20 0.12 18.17
CA ASN A 100 43.00 0.73 16.86
C ASN A 100 44.32 1.01 16.09
N GLU A 101 45.40 1.24 16.82
CA GLU A 101 46.75 1.54 16.31
C GLU A 101 47.51 0.29 15.88
N THR A 102 46.95 -0.90 16.10
CA THR A 102 47.60 -2.16 15.72
C THR A 102 47.66 -2.26 14.19
N GLU A 103 48.85 -2.40 13.62
CA GLU A 103 49.00 -2.52 12.16
C GLU A 103 48.74 -3.94 11.65
N LYS A 104 49.10 -4.98 12.43
CA LYS A 104 49.02 -6.38 11.99
C LYS A 104 48.63 -7.32 13.12
N LEU A 105 47.78 -8.30 12.83
CA LEU A 105 47.36 -9.31 13.82
C LEU A 105 48.39 -10.42 13.89
N SER A 106 49.38 -10.26 14.76
CA SER A 106 50.46 -11.21 14.98
C SER A 106 50.20 -12.13 16.19
N ALA A 107 51.10 -13.10 16.40
CA ALA A 107 51.03 -14.01 17.54
C ALA A 107 51.20 -13.31 18.89
N THR A 108 51.84 -12.12 18.91
CA THR A 108 52.22 -11.39 20.13
C THR A 108 51.07 -10.62 20.78
N LEU A 109 49.87 -10.63 20.19
CA LEU A 109 48.70 -9.99 20.77
C LEU A 109 48.28 -10.64 22.09
N PRO A 110 47.75 -9.85 23.05
CA PRO A 110 47.19 -10.38 24.28
C PRO A 110 46.08 -11.39 23.96
N SER A 111 46.17 -12.56 24.57
CA SER A 111 45.30 -13.70 24.30
C SER A 111 44.92 -14.42 25.59
N VAL A 112 43.70 -14.95 25.62
CA VAL A 112 43.22 -15.80 26.73
C VAL A 112 42.62 -17.08 26.15
N PRO A 113 43.00 -18.26 26.66
CA PRO A 113 42.41 -19.51 26.24
C PRO A 113 40.95 -19.61 26.70
N LEU A 114 40.09 -20.02 25.78
CA LEU A 114 38.71 -20.37 26.02
C LEU A 114 38.60 -21.86 26.38
N PRO A 115 37.72 -22.22 27.32
CA PRO A 115 37.58 -23.61 27.77
C PRO A 115 36.99 -24.53 26.69
N SER A 116 36.30 -23.96 25.70
CA SER A 116 35.82 -24.69 24.52
C SER A 116 35.70 -23.75 23.32
N ALA A 117 35.54 -24.34 22.13
CA ALA A 117 35.41 -23.60 20.88
C ALA A 117 34.34 -22.51 20.98
N ALA A 118 34.72 -21.24 20.76
CA ALA A 118 33.76 -20.15 20.66
C ALA A 118 32.88 -20.33 19.43
N SER A 119 31.58 -20.14 19.64
CA SER A 119 30.59 -20.09 18.57
C SER A 119 30.34 -18.65 18.16
N GLU A 120 30.21 -17.74 19.12
CA GLU A 120 29.83 -16.35 18.87
C GLU A 120 30.44 -15.39 19.91
N LEU A 121 30.76 -14.17 19.47
CA LEU A 121 31.17 -13.06 20.32
C LEU A 121 30.06 -12.01 20.33
N LEU A 122 29.64 -11.59 21.51
CA LEU A 122 28.55 -10.65 21.71
C LEU A 122 29.03 -9.42 22.49
N VAL A 123 28.65 -8.23 22.03
CA VAL A 123 28.96 -6.93 22.66
C VAL A 123 27.67 -6.12 22.76
N HIS A 124 27.58 -5.25 23.78
CA HIS A 124 26.43 -4.38 23.98
C HIS A 124 26.85 -3.03 24.59
N PRO A 125 26.18 -1.90 24.30
CA PRO A 125 26.50 -0.59 24.91
C PRO A 125 26.46 -0.55 26.44
N HIS A 126 25.65 -1.40 27.07
CA HIS A 126 25.54 -1.53 28.53
C HIS A 126 26.47 -2.61 29.12
N LEU A 127 27.26 -3.29 28.29
CA LEU A 127 28.24 -4.29 28.71
C LEU A 127 29.65 -3.67 28.64
N ASP A 128 30.44 -3.74 29.72
CA ASP A 128 31.86 -3.37 29.71
C ASP A 128 32.72 -4.61 29.43
N GLY A 129 32.79 -5.01 28.16
CA GLY A 129 33.58 -6.16 27.73
C GLY A 129 33.00 -6.89 26.52
N VAL A 130 33.40 -8.15 26.37
CA VAL A 130 32.89 -9.09 25.37
C VAL A 130 32.37 -10.35 26.05
N LEU A 131 31.18 -10.79 25.64
CA LEU A 131 30.61 -12.06 26.05
C LEU A 131 30.94 -13.10 24.98
N ALA A 132 31.76 -14.09 25.33
CA ALA A 132 32.04 -15.23 24.47
C ALA A 132 31.07 -16.37 24.79
N VAL A 133 30.31 -16.81 23.79
CA VAL A 133 29.42 -17.97 23.91
C VAL A 133 30.07 -19.15 23.21
N CYS A 134 30.37 -20.20 23.96
CA CYS A 134 31.02 -21.39 23.43
C CYS A 134 30.02 -22.37 22.80
N ALA A 135 30.52 -23.29 21.97
CA ALA A 135 29.75 -24.33 21.31
C ALA A 135 29.01 -25.27 22.30
N SER A 136 29.48 -25.35 23.55
CA SER A 136 28.84 -26.09 24.65
C SER A 136 27.64 -25.35 25.27
N GLY A 137 27.39 -24.10 24.88
CA GLY A 137 26.42 -23.21 25.52
C GLY A 137 26.97 -22.46 26.74
N SER A 138 28.22 -22.68 27.16
CA SER A 138 28.83 -21.91 28.26
C SER A 138 29.10 -20.48 27.84
N MET A 139 28.79 -19.52 28.71
CA MET A 139 29.01 -18.08 28.50
C MET A 139 30.15 -17.59 29.39
N HIS A 140 31.09 -16.85 28.80
CA HIS A 140 32.25 -16.29 29.49
C HIS A 140 32.33 -14.80 29.22
N LEU A 141 32.22 -13.98 30.26
CA LEU A 141 32.39 -12.53 30.16
C LEU A 141 33.86 -12.16 30.36
N PHE A 142 34.40 -11.38 29.42
CA PHE A 142 35.75 -10.85 29.48
C PHE A 142 35.72 -9.34 29.47
N GLU A 143 36.37 -8.72 30.46
CA GLU A 143 36.61 -7.27 30.47
C GLU A 143 37.71 -6.88 29.46
N SER A 144 37.96 -5.58 29.30
CA SER A 144 39.02 -5.03 28.43
C SER A 144 40.44 -5.58 28.69
N ALA A 145 40.72 -6.15 29.86
CA ALA A 145 41.98 -6.82 30.18
C ALA A 145 41.93 -8.36 30.05
N LEU A 146 40.89 -8.92 29.42
CA LEU A 146 40.64 -10.36 29.29
C LEU A 146 40.52 -11.12 30.63
N LYS A 147 40.13 -10.45 31.71
CA LYS A 147 39.81 -11.11 32.99
C LYS A 147 38.43 -11.77 32.88
N THR A 148 38.36 -13.06 33.18
CA THR A 148 37.12 -13.85 33.17
C THR A 148 36.28 -13.53 34.40
N VAL A 149 35.03 -13.08 34.21
CA VAL A 149 34.18 -12.63 35.32
C VAL A 149 33.05 -13.62 35.66
N VAL A 150 32.62 -14.47 34.71
CA VAL A 150 31.60 -15.51 34.95
C VAL A 150 32.21 -16.90 34.77
N PRO A 151 32.31 -17.74 35.82
CA PRO A 151 32.82 -19.10 35.70
C PRO A 151 31.78 -20.09 35.15
N GLU A 152 32.29 -21.20 34.61
CA GLU A 152 31.54 -22.30 33.98
C GLU A 152 30.39 -22.83 34.87
N PRO A 153 29.18 -23.09 34.31
CA PRO A 153 28.19 -23.90 35.00
C PRO A 153 28.76 -25.32 35.19
N LYS A 154 28.81 -25.82 36.44
CA LYS A 154 29.41 -27.12 36.79
C LYS A 154 28.93 -28.22 35.83
N ALA A 155 29.86 -28.81 35.07
CA ALA A 155 29.56 -29.87 34.12
C ALA A 155 28.85 -31.06 34.81
N THR A 156 27.62 -31.38 34.38
CA THR A 156 27.01 -32.68 34.69
C THR A 156 27.75 -33.77 33.92
N LYS A 157 28.59 -34.54 34.61
CA LYS A 157 29.29 -35.70 34.05
C LYS A 157 28.26 -36.69 33.47
N GLY A 158 28.46 -37.12 32.22
CA GLY A 158 27.78 -38.28 31.63
C GLY A 158 26.60 -38.02 30.68
N LYS A 159 26.19 -36.77 30.42
CA LYS A 159 25.17 -36.45 29.41
C LYS A 159 25.80 -35.89 28.13
N ALA A 160 25.22 -36.24 26.98
CA ALA A 160 25.63 -35.70 25.68
C ALA A 160 25.62 -34.16 25.73
N LYS A 161 26.72 -33.53 25.27
CA LYS A 161 26.85 -32.08 25.32
C LYS A 161 25.94 -31.43 24.28
N PRO A 162 25.05 -30.52 24.68
CA PRO A 162 24.19 -29.83 23.73
C PRO A 162 25.04 -28.87 22.86
N ALA A 163 24.70 -28.77 21.58
CA ALA A 163 25.42 -27.90 20.64
C ALA A 163 24.71 -26.55 20.53
N LEU A 164 25.41 -25.44 20.76
CA LEU A 164 24.86 -24.10 20.55
C LEU A 164 24.57 -23.87 19.06
N VAL A 165 23.38 -23.37 18.74
CA VAL A 165 22.98 -23.04 17.37
C VAL A 165 22.70 -21.55 17.19
N TYR A 166 22.31 -20.85 18.26
CA TYR A 166 22.05 -19.41 18.22
C TYR A 166 22.33 -18.75 19.56
N ALA A 167 22.89 -17.55 19.54
CA ALA A 167 22.98 -16.68 20.69
C ALA A 167 22.70 -15.22 20.30
N ALA A 168 22.08 -14.48 21.21
CA ALA A 168 21.87 -13.04 21.04
C ALA A 168 21.89 -12.34 22.40
N ILE A 169 22.33 -11.08 22.41
CA ILE A 169 22.29 -10.18 23.57
C ILE A 169 21.51 -8.92 23.21
N ASN A 170 20.64 -8.46 24.09
CA ASN A 170 19.96 -7.18 23.95
C ASN A 170 19.58 -6.65 25.34
N SER A 171 19.29 -5.36 25.46
CA SER A 171 18.78 -4.77 26.71
C SER A 171 17.28 -4.46 26.65
N ASP A 172 16.64 -4.47 27.80
CA ASP A 172 15.29 -3.92 27.95
C ASP A 172 15.30 -2.39 28.12
N SER A 173 14.12 -1.79 28.30
CA SER A 173 13.96 -0.35 28.56
C SER A 173 14.55 0.11 29.90
N ALA A 174 14.83 -0.81 30.82
CA ALA A 174 15.48 -0.55 32.10
C ALA A 174 17.01 -0.74 32.03
N HIS A 175 17.56 -0.95 30.83
CA HIS A 175 18.98 -1.22 30.57
C HIS A 175 19.50 -2.52 31.21
N GLN A 176 18.63 -3.43 31.64
CA GLN A 176 19.05 -4.77 32.03
C GLN A 176 19.36 -5.60 30.80
N LEU A 177 20.46 -6.34 30.87
CA LEU A 177 20.95 -7.17 29.78
C LEU A 177 20.30 -8.54 29.81
N HIS A 178 19.77 -8.96 28.67
CA HIS A 178 19.18 -10.27 28.47
C HIS A 178 19.95 -11.02 27.38
N VAL A 179 20.33 -12.25 27.67
CA VAL A 179 21.03 -13.13 26.74
C VAL A 179 20.14 -14.34 26.45
N VAL A 180 19.96 -14.65 25.18
CA VAL A 180 19.24 -15.84 24.75
C VAL A 180 20.19 -16.80 24.09
N THR A 181 20.09 -18.07 24.44
CA THR A 181 20.81 -19.16 23.78
C THR A 181 19.86 -20.26 23.35
N ILE A 182 20.05 -20.78 22.14
CA ILE A 182 19.36 -21.98 21.65
C ILE A 182 20.40 -23.09 21.51
N THR A 183 20.17 -24.20 22.22
CA THR A 183 21.04 -25.36 22.19
C THR A 183 20.30 -26.58 21.67
N LYS A 184 20.97 -27.40 20.86
CA LYS A 184 20.41 -28.60 20.23
C LYS A 184 20.91 -29.86 20.92
N LEU A 185 19.98 -30.74 21.27
CA LEU A 185 20.26 -32.09 21.77
C LEU A 185 19.33 -33.10 21.07
N GLY A 186 19.83 -33.76 20.02
CA GLY A 186 18.99 -34.61 19.16
C GLY A 186 17.98 -33.77 18.38
N ASN A 187 16.68 -34.08 18.53
CA ASN A 187 15.57 -33.33 17.93
C ASN A 187 14.92 -32.32 18.89
N LYS A 188 15.54 -32.09 20.06
CA LYS A 188 15.09 -31.12 21.05
C LYS A 188 15.97 -29.88 21.00
N TYR A 189 15.33 -28.71 20.94
CA TYR A 189 15.96 -27.41 20.96
C TYR A 189 15.59 -26.69 22.26
N ASP A 190 16.56 -26.51 23.15
CA ASP A 190 16.38 -25.80 24.42
C ASP A 190 16.68 -24.32 24.22
N VAL A 191 15.66 -23.48 24.36
CA VAL A 191 15.75 -22.01 24.35
C VAL A 191 15.85 -21.53 25.79
N THR A 192 16.98 -20.96 26.17
CA THR A 192 17.23 -20.46 27.53
C THR A 192 17.43 -18.95 27.52
N PHE A 193 16.67 -18.25 28.35
CA PHE A 193 16.74 -16.81 28.58
C PHE A 193 17.50 -16.56 29.88
N TYR A 194 18.58 -15.78 29.78
CA TYR A 194 19.39 -15.37 30.91
C TYR A 194 19.28 -13.86 31.12
N GLN A 195 19.21 -13.44 32.38
CA GLN A 195 19.44 -12.05 32.77
C GLN A 195 20.90 -11.93 33.21
N LEU A 196 21.63 -11.01 32.60
CA LEU A 196 23.02 -10.74 32.93
C LEU A 196 23.08 -9.51 33.83
N ASP A 197 23.49 -9.72 35.08
CA ASP A 197 23.84 -8.63 35.96
C ASP A 197 25.32 -8.30 35.77
N ALA A 198 25.59 -7.17 35.11
CA ALA A 198 26.94 -6.69 34.83
C ALA A 198 27.73 -6.34 36.10
N ALA A 199 27.06 -5.99 37.21
CA ALA A 199 27.73 -5.61 38.45
C ALA A 199 28.16 -6.84 39.27
N SER A 200 27.34 -7.89 39.32
CA SER A 200 27.66 -9.13 40.03
C SER A 200 28.32 -10.20 39.17
N ALA A 201 28.44 -9.96 37.86
CA ALA A 201 28.97 -10.88 36.86
C ALA A 201 28.33 -12.27 36.97
N LYS A 202 27.01 -12.28 37.12
CA LYS A 202 26.21 -13.50 37.19
C LYS A 202 25.16 -13.47 36.08
N ALA A 203 25.03 -14.60 35.40
CA ALA A 203 23.92 -14.87 34.51
C ALA A 203 22.88 -15.70 35.28
N THR A 204 21.70 -15.14 35.53
CA THR A 204 20.58 -15.86 36.15
C THR A 204 19.65 -16.36 35.05
N VAL A 205 19.19 -17.62 35.15
CA VAL A 205 18.21 -18.16 34.21
C VAL A 205 16.83 -17.61 34.56
N LEU A 206 16.21 -16.89 33.62
CA LEU A 206 14.84 -16.39 33.76
C LEU A 206 13.81 -17.42 33.32
N ARG A 207 14.03 -18.01 32.14
CA ARG A 207 13.10 -18.94 31.50
C ARG A 207 13.85 -19.96 30.66
N LYS A 208 13.34 -21.19 30.63
CA LYS A 208 13.83 -22.25 29.76
C LYS A 208 12.64 -22.93 29.10
N ASP A 209 12.61 -22.89 27.77
CA ASP A 209 11.58 -23.51 26.94
C ASP A 209 12.23 -24.60 26.08
N THR A 210 11.51 -25.71 25.83
CA THR A 210 11.99 -26.78 24.96
C THR A 210 11.07 -26.87 23.75
N VAL A 211 11.65 -26.80 22.56
CA VAL A 211 10.94 -26.96 21.27
C VAL A 211 11.38 -28.27 20.63
N GLU A 212 10.42 -29.12 20.29
CA GLU A 212 10.69 -30.38 19.59
C GLU A 212 10.42 -30.19 18.09
N SER A 213 11.45 -30.36 17.26
CA SER A 213 11.29 -30.27 15.82
C SER A 213 12.20 -31.27 15.11
N ALA A 214 11.63 -31.97 14.11
CA ALA A 214 12.40 -32.83 13.22
C ALA A 214 13.17 -32.02 12.17
N ASP A 215 12.81 -30.76 11.96
CA ASP A 215 13.45 -29.89 10.99
C ASP A 215 14.80 -29.35 11.50
N ALA A 216 15.70 -29.08 10.56
CA ALA A 216 16.96 -28.41 10.87
C ALA A 216 16.70 -26.93 11.20
N PHE A 217 17.32 -26.45 12.27
CA PHE A 217 17.36 -25.02 12.59
C PHE A 217 18.07 -24.24 11.48
N VAL A 218 17.50 -23.10 11.08
CA VAL A 218 18.09 -22.21 10.07
C VAL A 218 18.56 -20.90 10.69
N SER A 219 17.65 -20.17 11.33
CA SER A 219 17.92 -18.85 11.87
C SER A 219 16.94 -18.53 13.00
N ALA A 220 17.31 -17.61 13.87
CA ALA A 220 16.41 -17.09 14.90
C ALA A 220 16.61 -15.59 15.13
N THR A 221 15.59 -14.95 15.67
CA THR A 221 15.60 -13.53 16.04
C THR A 221 15.05 -13.36 17.45
N TYR A 222 15.82 -12.71 18.32
CA TYR A 222 15.41 -12.39 19.69
C TYR A 222 14.69 -11.03 19.76
N HIS A 223 13.49 -11.01 20.34
CA HIS A 223 12.68 -9.82 20.60
C HIS A 223 12.72 -9.48 22.10
N CYS A 224 13.51 -8.49 22.49
CA CYS A 224 13.74 -8.19 23.91
C CYS A 224 12.50 -7.67 24.65
N LYS A 225 11.62 -6.93 23.96
CA LYS A 225 10.42 -6.32 24.57
C LYS A 225 9.43 -7.36 25.10
N ASP A 226 9.24 -8.43 24.34
CA ASP A 226 8.25 -9.47 24.64
C ASP A 226 8.90 -10.72 25.26
N ALA A 227 10.22 -10.67 25.51
CA ALA A 227 11.04 -11.82 25.90
C ALA A 227 10.71 -13.06 25.04
N ALA A 228 10.66 -12.85 23.72
CA ALA A 228 10.21 -13.84 22.75
C ALA A 228 11.29 -14.10 21.69
N VAL A 229 11.29 -15.30 21.11
CA VAL A 229 12.24 -15.69 20.06
C VAL A 229 11.47 -16.23 18.87
N SER A 230 11.70 -15.63 17.72
CA SER A 230 11.21 -16.13 16.43
C SER A 230 12.23 -17.13 15.88
N VAL A 231 11.82 -18.38 15.68
CA VAL A 231 12.64 -19.48 15.16
C VAL A 231 12.17 -19.86 13.76
N LEU A 232 13.12 -19.94 12.82
CA LEU A 232 12.87 -20.37 11.45
C LEU A 232 13.52 -21.72 11.17
N TRP A 233 12.71 -22.64 10.65
CA TRP A 233 13.09 -24.02 10.34
C TRP A 233 13.39 -24.22 8.86
N ALA A 234 14.13 -25.28 8.54
CA ALA A 234 14.52 -25.63 7.17
C ALA A 234 13.34 -25.98 6.26
N SER A 235 12.20 -26.39 6.85
CA SER A 235 10.93 -26.58 6.14
C SER A 235 10.27 -25.28 5.68
N GLY A 236 10.77 -24.12 6.13
CA GLY A 236 10.12 -22.82 5.94
C GLY A 236 9.09 -22.49 7.03
N ARG A 237 8.87 -23.39 8.00
CA ARG A 237 8.01 -23.12 9.16
C ARG A 237 8.65 -22.06 10.06
N TRP A 238 7.85 -21.11 10.51
CA TRP A 238 8.22 -20.08 11.46
C TRP A 238 7.38 -20.20 12.73
N GLU A 239 8.07 -20.43 13.84
CA GLU A 239 7.50 -20.52 15.18
C GLU A 239 7.96 -19.34 16.05
N SER A 240 7.09 -18.88 16.96
CA SER A 240 7.43 -17.93 18.01
C SER A 240 7.41 -18.63 19.36
N VAL A 241 8.51 -18.51 20.10
CA VAL A 241 8.65 -19.02 21.47
C VAL A 241 8.56 -17.84 22.42
N SER A 242 7.44 -17.72 23.13
CA SER A 242 7.22 -16.66 24.14
C SER A 242 6.74 -17.25 25.46
N ALA A 243 6.45 -16.40 26.45
CA ALA A 243 5.91 -16.83 27.74
C ALA A 243 4.55 -17.54 27.60
N ASP A 244 3.82 -17.27 26.51
CA ASP A 244 2.53 -17.90 26.20
C ASP A 244 2.69 -19.32 25.62
N GLY A 245 3.93 -19.79 25.43
CA GLY A 245 4.27 -21.05 24.77
C GLY A 245 4.79 -20.87 23.34
N VAL A 246 4.80 -21.99 22.61
CA VAL A 246 5.24 -22.05 21.20
C VAL A 246 4.02 -21.85 20.30
N LYS A 247 4.08 -20.87 19.39
CA LYS A 247 3.01 -20.56 18.43
C LYS A 247 3.54 -20.63 16.99
N ASP A 248 2.82 -21.34 16.13
CA ASP A 248 3.07 -21.32 14.68
C ASP A 248 2.61 -19.96 14.11
N LEU A 249 3.54 -19.18 13.55
CA LEU A 249 3.22 -17.86 12.99
C LEU A 249 2.89 -17.95 11.50
N ALA A 250 3.77 -18.57 10.72
CA ALA A 250 3.64 -18.64 9.27
C ALA A 250 4.46 -19.80 8.69
N SER A 251 4.12 -20.19 7.46
CA SER A 251 4.97 -21.04 6.63
C SER A 251 5.44 -20.24 5.42
N LEU A 252 6.74 -20.03 5.30
CA LEU A 252 7.34 -19.49 4.09
C LEU A 252 7.25 -20.56 3.00
N ALA A 253 6.69 -20.21 1.83
CA ALA A 253 6.62 -21.12 0.71
C ALA A 253 8.04 -21.44 0.23
N ALA A 254 8.55 -22.63 0.56
CA ALA A 254 9.66 -23.22 -0.17
C ALA A 254 9.17 -23.48 -1.61
N ALA A 255 9.97 -23.10 -2.61
CA ALA A 255 9.65 -23.38 -4.01
C ALA A 255 9.24 -24.85 -4.18
N PRO A 256 8.17 -25.16 -4.94
CA PRO A 256 7.68 -26.53 -5.06
C PRO A 256 8.79 -27.42 -5.59
N ALA A 257 9.08 -28.48 -4.84
CA ALA A 257 10.00 -29.52 -5.25
C ALA A 257 9.44 -30.17 -6.53
N GLY A 258 10.00 -29.79 -7.68
CA GLY A 258 9.74 -30.52 -8.93
C GLY A 258 10.12 -31.98 -8.73
N GLU A 259 9.18 -32.87 -9.00
CA GLU A 259 9.37 -34.33 -8.96
C GLU A 259 10.42 -34.75 -9.99
N ALA A 260 11.70 -34.67 -9.63
CA ALA A 260 12.78 -35.23 -10.40
C ALA A 260 13.77 -35.92 -9.47
N LYS A 261 13.84 -37.25 -9.63
CA LYS A 261 14.73 -38.23 -8.99
C LYS A 261 15.95 -37.63 -8.26
N ARG A 262 16.00 -37.84 -6.94
CA ARG A 262 17.18 -37.84 -6.06
C ARG A 262 18.27 -36.81 -6.43
N ARG A 263 17.98 -35.52 -6.29
CA ARG A 263 19.01 -34.50 -6.01
C ARG A 263 18.78 -33.95 -4.60
N LYS A 264 19.86 -33.82 -3.81
CA LYS A 264 19.83 -33.16 -2.49
C LYS A 264 19.13 -31.81 -2.67
N VAL A 265 17.99 -31.63 -2.01
CA VAL A 265 17.25 -30.37 -1.96
C VAL A 265 18.23 -29.29 -1.52
N THR A 266 18.53 -28.33 -2.39
CA THR A 266 19.16 -27.07 -2.00
C THR A 266 18.10 -26.29 -1.22
N THR A 267 18.05 -26.53 0.09
CA THR A 267 17.24 -25.77 1.05
C THR A 267 17.53 -24.29 0.87
N VAL A 268 16.50 -23.49 0.58
CA VAL A 268 16.62 -22.03 0.51
C VAL A 268 17.08 -21.55 1.88
N ALA A 269 18.30 -21.00 1.94
CA ALA A 269 18.89 -20.51 3.18
C ALA A 269 18.26 -19.14 3.51
N PHE A 270 17.13 -19.16 4.21
CA PHE A 270 16.56 -17.95 4.78
C PHE A 270 17.41 -17.49 5.96
N GLN A 271 17.59 -16.18 6.12
CA GLN A 271 18.25 -15.60 7.28
C GLN A 271 17.35 -14.53 7.88
N THR A 272 17.30 -14.47 9.21
CA THR A 272 16.38 -13.58 9.93
C THR A 272 17.14 -12.58 10.81
N CYS A 273 16.59 -11.38 10.93
CA CYS A 273 17.01 -10.42 11.96
C CYS A 273 15.84 -9.52 12.39
N GLU A 274 15.96 -8.89 13.54
CA GLU A 274 15.02 -7.88 14.00
C GLU A 274 15.25 -6.58 13.22
N ALA A 275 14.29 -6.18 12.38
CA ALA A 275 14.36 -4.91 11.64
C ALA A 275 13.89 -3.74 12.53
N ALA A 276 12.75 -3.94 13.20
CA ALA A 276 12.15 -3.02 14.15
C ALA A 276 11.45 -3.82 15.26
N PRO A 277 11.03 -3.19 16.38
CA PRO A 277 10.31 -3.90 17.43
C PRO A 277 9.09 -4.62 16.84
N ASN A 278 9.05 -5.95 17.02
CA ASN A 278 8.01 -6.84 16.50
C ASN A 278 7.95 -6.96 14.97
N ALA A 279 8.99 -6.53 14.25
CA ALA A 279 9.14 -6.72 12.82
C ALA A 279 10.44 -7.49 12.52
N VAL A 280 10.30 -8.66 11.89
CA VAL A 280 11.42 -9.53 11.48
C VAL A 280 11.66 -9.32 9.98
N ALA A 281 12.89 -8.98 9.63
CA ALA A 281 13.34 -9.08 8.24
C ALA A 281 13.80 -10.52 7.97
N VAL A 282 13.17 -11.14 6.98
CA VAL A 282 13.51 -12.46 6.44
C VAL A 282 14.12 -12.23 5.06
N ALA A 283 15.42 -12.48 4.92
CA ALA A 283 16.11 -12.40 3.65
C ALA A 283 16.36 -13.80 3.08
N SER A 284 16.20 -13.92 1.77
CA SER A 284 16.70 -15.01 0.94
C SER A 284 17.80 -14.48 0.01
N THR A 285 18.28 -15.34 -0.89
CA THR A 285 19.21 -14.93 -1.95
C THR A 285 18.58 -13.99 -3.00
N SER A 286 17.25 -13.92 -3.08
CA SER A 286 16.53 -13.17 -4.12
C SER A 286 15.61 -12.07 -3.59
N ASP A 287 15.14 -12.18 -2.36
CA ASP A 287 14.19 -11.23 -1.77
C ASP A 287 14.46 -10.96 -0.30
N VAL A 288 14.12 -9.76 0.16
CA VAL A 288 14.04 -9.40 1.57
C VAL A 288 12.59 -9.07 1.86
N SER A 289 12.00 -9.78 2.82
CA SER A 289 10.62 -9.55 3.24
C SER A 289 10.58 -9.13 4.71
N VAL A 290 9.77 -8.13 5.03
CA VAL A 290 9.51 -7.69 6.39
C VAL A 290 8.21 -8.30 6.85
N TRP A 291 8.27 -9.00 7.97
CA TRP A 291 7.14 -9.68 8.56
C TRP A 291 6.86 -9.18 9.96
N ASP A 292 5.60 -9.17 10.33
CA ASP A 292 5.15 -8.90 11.68
C ASP A 292 5.34 -10.15 12.55
N ALA A 293 6.11 -10.03 13.63
CA ALA A 293 6.41 -11.13 14.55
C ALA A 293 5.22 -11.50 15.45
N LYS A 294 4.26 -10.59 15.64
CA LYS A 294 3.09 -10.80 16.49
C LYS A 294 1.95 -11.46 15.74
N PHE A 295 1.72 -11.04 14.50
CA PHE A 295 0.60 -11.50 13.66
C PHE A 295 0.99 -12.47 12.55
N GLY A 296 2.29 -12.68 12.30
CA GLY A 296 2.76 -13.58 11.23
C GLY A 296 2.45 -13.06 9.82
N ALA A 297 2.21 -11.75 9.66
CA ALA A 297 1.80 -11.15 8.39
C ALA A 297 2.98 -10.49 7.66
N CYS A 298 3.08 -10.70 6.35
CA CYS A 298 4.07 -10.03 5.51
C CYS A 298 3.65 -8.57 5.29
N LEU A 299 4.45 -7.63 5.81
CA LEU A 299 4.22 -6.19 5.75
C LEU A 299 4.76 -5.61 4.44
N ALA A 300 5.96 -6.04 4.03
CA ALA A 300 6.62 -5.58 2.81
C ALA A 300 7.46 -6.70 2.20
N ARG A 301 7.54 -6.76 0.87
CA ARG A 301 8.45 -7.66 0.15
C ARG A 301 9.26 -6.86 -0.83
N HIS A 302 10.56 -7.10 -0.83
CA HIS A 302 11.48 -6.40 -1.69
C HIS A 302 12.31 -7.38 -2.48
N THR A 303 12.43 -7.18 -3.79
CA THR A 303 13.34 -7.96 -4.62
C THR A 303 14.73 -7.35 -4.54
N LEU A 304 15.73 -8.20 -4.33
CA LEU A 304 17.13 -7.81 -4.42
C LEU A 304 17.53 -7.70 -5.89
N PRO A 305 18.35 -6.72 -6.28
CA PRO A 305 18.84 -6.60 -7.64
C PRO A 305 19.67 -7.83 -8.02
N ALA A 306 19.65 -8.19 -9.32
CA ALA A 306 20.28 -9.41 -9.84
C ALA A 306 21.77 -9.54 -9.47
N GLU A 307 22.47 -8.43 -9.27
CA GLU A 307 23.88 -8.41 -8.84
C GLU A 307 24.12 -9.10 -7.48
N ALA A 308 23.15 -9.07 -6.57
CA ALA A 308 23.25 -9.70 -5.26
C ALA A 308 23.37 -11.24 -5.37
N SER A 309 22.77 -11.84 -6.40
CA SER A 309 22.86 -13.29 -6.65
C SER A 309 24.27 -13.75 -7.05
N GLY A 310 25.13 -12.84 -7.54
CA GLY A 310 26.50 -13.13 -7.93
C GLY A 310 27.49 -13.25 -6.76
N HIS A 311 27.08 -12.93 -5.53
CA HIS A 311 27.96 -12.85 -4.35
C HIS A 311 28.09 -14.15 -3.54
N GLY A 312 27.43 -15.24 -3.95
CA GLY A 312 27.48 -16.54 -3.29
C GLY A 312 26.32 -16.75 -2.30
N ALA A 313 26.47 -17.72 -1.39
CA ALA A 313 25.43 -18.02 -0.41
C ALA A 313 25.28 -16.88 0.62
N LEU A 314 24.04 -16.62 1.05
CA LEU A 314 23.75 -15.70 2.14
C LEU A 314 24.15 -16.35 3.47
N LEU A 315 25.12 -15.76 4.17
CA LEU A 315 25.64 -16.27 5.43
C LEU A 315 24.84 -15.74 6.63
N ARG A 316 24.59 -14.42 6.67
CA ARG A 316 23.92 -13.78 7.81
C ARG A 316 23.27 -12.46 7.42
N VAL A 317 22.19 -12.13 8.11
CA VAL A 317 21.53 -10.82 8.06
C VAL A 317 21.59 -10.23 9.46
N PHE A 318 21.91 -8.95 9.57
CA PHE A 318 21.88 -8.27 10.86
C PHE A 318 21.39 -6.84 10.72
N LYS A 319 20.85 -6.35 11.82
CA LYS A 319 20.32 -4.99 11.96
C LYS A 319 21.47 -3.99 11.92
N PHE A 320 21.29 -2.94 11.12
CA PHE A 320 22.12 -1.74 11.10
C PHE A 320 21.31 -0.57 11.67
N PRO A 321 21.92 0.42 12.34
CA PRO A 321 21.18 1.56 12.89
C PRO A 321 20.35 2.28 11.83
N ALA A 322 19.27 2.96 12.25
CA ALA A 322 18.40 3.78 11.38
C ALA A 322 17.69 3.02 10.24
N ALA A 323 16.99 1.91 10.57
CA ALA A 323 16.17 1.14 9.62
C ALA A 323 16.95 0.53 8.42
N HIS A 324 18.25 0.32 8.59
CA HIS A 324 19.09 -0.31 7.60
C HIS A 324 19.34 -1.78 7.94
N LEU A 325 19.57 -2.60 6.93
CA LEU A 325 19.93 -4.01 7.04
C LEU A 325 21.25 -4.27 6.32
N ALA A 326 22.09 -5.13 6.88
CA ALA A 326 23.29 -5.62 6.24
C ALA A 326 23.16 -7.11 5.93
N LEU A 327 23.37 -7.46 4.66
CA LEU A 327 23.33 -8.80 4.08
C LEU A 327 24.77 -9.26 3.84
N ALA A 328 25.24 -10.23 4.62
CA ALA A 328 26.58 -10.81 4.46
C ALA A 328 26.51 -12.06 3.57
N TYR A 329 27.07 -11.97 2.38
CA TYR A 329 27.29 -13.07 1.45
C TYR A 329 28.73 -13.58 1.54
N GLU A 330 29.01 -14.75 0.99
CA GLU A 330 30.37 -15.32 0.96
C GLU A 330 31.43 -14.37 0.37
N LYS A 331 31.08 -13.59 -0.65
CA LYS A 331 32.01 -12.70 -1.37
C LYS A 331 31.73 -11.22 -1.21
N ALA A 332 30.66 -10.81 -0.53
CA ALA A 332 30.32 -9.40 -0.38
C ALA A 332 29.46 -9.14 0.85
N VAL A 333 29.50 -7.91 1.35
CA VAL A 333 28.55 -7.40 2.35
C VAL A 333 27.78 -6.27 1.68
N VAL A 334 26.46 -6.41 1.61
CA VAL A 334 25.54 -5.47 0.98
C VAL A 334 24.71 -4.79 2.07
N VAL A 335 24.57 -3.47 2.00
CA VAL A 335 23.77 -2.66 2.93
C VAL A 335 22.55 -2.14 2.19
N THR A 336 21.38 -2.24 2.81
CA THR A 336 20.11 -1.78 2.24
C THR A 336 19.27 -1.08 3.29
N THR A 337 18.38 -0.19 2.86
CA THR A 337 17.41 0.52 3.72
C THR A 337 16.07 -0.17 3.65
N VAL A 338 15.52 -0.62 4.78
CA VAL A 338 14.18 -1.19 4.83
C VAL A 338 13.36 -0.44 5.87
N GLU A 339 12.43 0.38 5.41
CA GLU A 339 11.45 1.02 6.28
C GLU A 339 10.48 -0.05 6.79
N ALA A 340 10.67 -0.48 8.04
CA ALA A 340 9.73 -1.38 8.70
C ALA A 340 8.53 -0.57 9.22
N PRO A 341 7.32 -0.76 8.68
CA PRO A 341 6.13 -0.09 9.19
C PRO A 341 5.83 -0.58 10.62
N THR A 342 5.20 0.28 11.42
CA THR A 342 4.82 -0.07 12.79
C THR A 342 3.80 -1.20 12.79
N SER A 343 4.02 -2.20 13.65
CA SER A 343 3.10 -3.32 13.88
C SER A 343 1.77 -2.80 14.41
N THR A 344 0.79 -2.62 13.51
CA THR A 344 -0.58 -2.21 13.84
C THR A 344 -1.56 -3.14 13.15
N LEU A 345 -2.70 -3.39 13.78
CA LEU A 345 -3.79 -4.17 13.18
C LEU A 345 -4.21 -3.57 11.81
N ALA A 346 -4.21 -2.25 11.69
CA ALA A 346 -4.53 -1.56 10.43
C ALA A 346 -3.53 -1.86 9.30
N ALA A 347 -2.23 -1.98 9.62
CA ALA A 347 -1.21 -2.39 8.66
C ALA A 347 -1.39 -3.83 8.22
N VAL A 348 -1.69 -4.73 9.17
CA VAL A 348 -1.98 -6.16 8.89
C VAL A 348 -3.23 -6.32 8.03
N LEU A 349 -4.27 -5.50 8.26
CA LEU A 349 -5.51 -5.51 7.48
C LEU A 349 -5.41 -4.78 6.12
N GLY A 350 -4.21 -4.33 5.73
CA GLY A 350 -3.96 -3.77 4.41
C GLY A 350 -4.35 -2.30 4.22
N LYS A 351 -4.78 -1.58 5.27
CA LYS A 351 -5.06 -0.13 5.17
C LYS A 351 -3.80 0.71 4.92
N SER A 352 -2.63 0.18 5.27
CA SER A 352 -1.33 0.81 5.05
C SER A 352 -0.65 0.40 3.74
N ALA A 353 -1.23 -0.57 3.00
CA ALA A 353 -0.70 -0.94 1.71
C ALA A 353 -0.99 0.22 0.74
N ALA A 354 0.02 1.01 0.43
CA ALA A 354 -0.08 2.05 -0.58
C ALA A 354 -0.69 1.45 -1.87
N PRO A 355 -1.65 2.14 -2.53
CA PRO A 355 -2.16 1.67 -3.82
C PRO A 355 -0.98 1.67 -4.79
N ALA A 356 -0.56 0.47 -5.20
CA ALA A 356 0.47 0.36 -6.21
C ALA A 356 0.00 1.08 -7.49
N PRO A 357 0.90 1.72 -8.26
CA PRO A 357 0.68 1.82 -9.69
C PRO A 357 0.77 0.38 -10.22
N THR A 358 -0.33 -0.36 -10.16
CA THR A 358 -0.47 -1.54 -10.99
C THR A 358 -0.20 -1.08 -12.41
N ALA A 359 0.90 -1.54 -13.00
CA ALA A 359 0.84 -1.89 -14.41
C ALA A 359 -0.41 -2.78 -14.52
N LEU A 360 -1.46 -2.25 -15.13
CA LEU A 360 -2.67 -2.98 -15.45
C LEU A 360 -2.25 -4.13 -16.39
N LEU A 361 -1.75 -5.22 -15.83
CA LEU A 361 -1.89 -6.52 -16.44
C LEU A 361 -3.38 -6.79 -16.36
N LEU A 362 -4.05 -6.71 -17.52
CA LEU A 362 -5.39 -7.26 -17.66
C LEU A 362 -5.36 -8.67 -17.07
N SER A 363 -6.07 -8.85 -15.96
CA SER A 363 -6.34 -10.18 -15.41
C SER A 363 -7.13 -10.94 -16.46
N THR A 364 -6.49 -11.89 -17.13
CA THR A 364 -7.15 -12.89 -17.97
C THR A 364 -7.65 -14.08 -17.16
N HIS A 365 -7.57 -14.04 -15.83
CA HIS A 365 -8.15 -15.07 -14.97
C HIS A 365 -9.62 -14.78 -14.72
N ILE A 366 -10.46 -15.15 -15.69
CA ILE A 366 -11.88 -15.41 -15.47
C ILE A 366 -11.95 -16.83 -14.90
N GLY A 367 -12.46 -16.96 -13.67
CA GLY A 367 -12.83 -18.25 -13.10
C GLY A 367 -13.95 -18.86 -13.95
N VAL A 368 -13.87 -20.17 -14.19
CA VAL A 368 -14.75 -20.92 -15.10
C VAL A 368 -16.25 -20.80 -14.74
N SER A 369 -16.60 -20.28 -13.55
CA SER A 369 -17.97 -20.13 -13.08
C SER A 369 -18.74 -18.90 -13.58
N ASP A 370 -18.06 -17.88 -14.14
CA ASP A 370 -18.69 -16.56 -14.35
C ASP A 370 -18.84 -16.16 -15.84
N MET A 371 -19.01 -17.13 -16.73
CA MET A 371 -19.39 -16.87 -18.13
C MET A 371 -20.92 -16.94 -18.28
N PRO A 372 -21.64 -15.81 -18.40
CA PRO A 372 -22.98 -15.84 -18.97
C PRO A 372 -22.87 -16.20 -20.46
N VAL A 373 -23.44 -17.35 -20.80
CA VAL A 373 -23.60 -17.86 -22.16
C VAL A 373 -24.44 -16.88 -22.97
N VAL A 374 -23.82 -15.98 -23.75
CA VAL A 374 -24.29 -15.52 -25.08
C VAL A 374 -23.15 -14.82 -25.83
N VAL A 375 -22.39 -15.54 -26.67
CA VAL A 375 -22.05 -15.21 -28.08
C VAL A 375 -21.51 -16.50 -28.70
N PRO A 376 -22.08 -17.03 -29.80
CA PRO A 376 -21.53 -18.22 -30.44
C PRO A 376 -20.25 -17.85 -31.19
N ALA A 377 -19.15 -18.51 -30.83
CA ALA A 377 -17.85 -18.52 -31.50
C ALA A 377 -17.03 -17.20 -31.47
N LEU A 378 -16.59 -16.77 -30.28
CA LEU A 378 -15.34 -16.01 -30.16
C LEU A 378 -14.16 -16.99 -30.17
N GLN A 379 -13.43 -17.07 -31.29
CA GLN A 379 -12.19 -17.82 -31.39
C GLN A 379 -11.11 -17.14 -30.53
N VAL A 380 -10.81 -17.72 -29.37
CA VAL A 380 -9.87 -17.19 -28.37
C VAL A 380 -8.46 -16.97 -28.94
N GLU A 381 -8.07 -17.73 -29.96
CA GLU A 381 -6.73 -17.66 -30.59
C GLU A 381 -6.57 -16.46 -31.53
N THR A 382 -7.65 -15.99 -32.17
CA THR A 382 -7.61 -14.83 -33.08
C THR A 382 -7.90 -13.52 -32.35
N TRP A 383 -8.39 -13.60 -31.12
CA TRP A 383 -8.75 -12.45 -30.29
C TRP A 383 -7.59 -11.49 -29.98
N PRO A 384 -6.37 -11.94 -29.64
CA PRO A 384 -5.24 -11.03 -29.41
C PRO A 384 -4.87 -10.27 -30.68
N HIS A 385 -4.85 -10.97 -31.83
CA HIS A 385 -4.53 -10.35 -33.12
C HIS A 385 -5.60 -9.36 -33.55
N GLN A 386 -6.89 -9.65 -33.33
CA GLN A 386 -8.00 -8.75 -33.64
C GLN A 386 -8.08 -7.52 -32.71
N MET A 387 -7.72 -7.66 -31.43
CA MET A 387 -7.65 -6.55 -30.46
C MET A 387 -6.46 -5.62 -30.71
N LEU A 388 -5.38 -6.12 -31.32
CA LEU A 388 -4.15 -5.36 -31.56
C LEU A 388 -4.11 -4.65 -32.91
N VAL A 389 -5.00 -4.98 -33.86
CA VAL A 389 -5.08 -4.30 -35.17
C VAL A 389 -5.49 -2.83 -34.96
N GLY A 390 -4.59 -1.91 -35.32
CA GLY A 390 -4.82 -0.45 -35.26
C GLY A 390 -4.31 0.25 -33.99
N ASN A 391 -3.76 -0.48 -33.01
CA ASN A 391 -3.20 0.12 -31.79
C ASN A 391 -1.91 0.89 -32.04
N GLU A 392 -1.06 0.46 -33.00
CA GLU A 392 0.18 1.17 -33.35
C GLU A 392 -0.11 2.52 -34.03
N GLU A 393 -1.11 2.58 -34.92
CA GLU A 393 -1.55 3.84 -35.53
C GLU A 393 -2.14 4.78 -34.48
N GLN A 394 -2.94 4.25 -33.55
CA GLN A 394 -3.49 5.03 -32.44
C GLN A 394 -2.38 5.56 -31.54
N LYS A 395 -1.39 4.74 -31.19
CA LYS A 395 -0.25 5.12 -30.34
C LYS A 395 0.57 6.22 -31.00
N ALA A 396 0.87 6.09 -32.29
CA ALA A 396 1.60 7.12 -33.05
C ALA A 396 0.84 8.46 -33.11
N VAL A 397 -0.48 8.42 -33.35
CA VAL A 397 -1.33 9.63 -33.34
C VAL A 397 -1.43 10.24 -31.94
N LEU A 398 -1.51 9.40 -30.91
CA LEU A 398 -1.61 9.84 -29.53
C LEU A 398 -0.30 10.48 -29.04
N GLU A 399 0.86 9.93 -29.40
CA GLU A 399 2.16 10.55 -29.13
C GLU A 399 2.30 11.92 -29.82
N GLN A 400 1.73 12.08 -31.02
CA GLN A 400 1.70 13.37 -31.71
C GLN A 400 0.77 14.38 -31.01
N LEU A 401 -0.45 13.97 -30.62
CA LEU A 401 -1.45 14.85 -30.00
C LEU A 401 -1.15 15.20 -28.53
N THR A 402 -0.47 14.32 -27.80
CA THR A 402 -0.18 14.53 -26.37
C THR A 402 1.07 15.39 -26.15
N SER A 403 2.00 15.41 -27.12
CA SER A 403 3.22 16.21 -27.02
C SER A 403 2.97 17.70 -27.34
N PRO A 404 3.32 18.63 -26.43
CA PRO A 404 3.11 20.07 -26.64
C PRO A 404 3.96 20.65 -27.77
N GLU A 405 5.11 20.04 -28.05
CA GLU A 405 6.08 20.51 -29.04
C GLU A 405 5.63 20.22 -30.49
N LYS A 406 4.90 19.14 -30.72
CA LYS A 406 4.46 18.72 -32.08
C LYS A 406 3.14 19.33 -32.51
N THR A 407 2.34 19.85 -31.58
CA THR A 407 1.06 20.52 -31.85
C THR A 407 0.99 21.90 -31.16
N PRO A 408 1.82 22.88 -31.57
CA PRO A 408 1.90 24.18 -30.92
C PRO A 408 0.71 25.10 -31.25
N THR A 409 0.01 24.87 -32.38
CA THR A 409 -1.10 25.71 -32.85
C THR A 409 -2.41 24.93 -32.91
N LYS A 410 -3.53 25.64 -32.72
CA LYS A 410 -4.90 25.11 -32.80
C LYS A 410 -5.18 24.36 -34.11
N GLU A 411 -4.68 24.89 -35.22
CA GLU A 411 -4.88 24.34 -36.56
C GLU A 411 -4.11 23.04 -36.80
N ALA A 412 -2.86 22.96 -36.31
CA ALA A 412 -2.06 21.75 -36.36
C ALA A 412 -2.71 20.61 -35.53
N PHE A 413 -3.22 20.95 -34.35
CA PHE A 413 -3.94 19.99 -33.51
C PHE A 413 -5.24 19.51 -34.18
N ALA A 414 -6.06 20.43 -34.69
CA ALA A 414 -7.31 20.10 -35.36
C ALA A 414 -7.11 19.26 -36.62
N ALA A 415 -6.04 19.49 -37.40
CA ALA A 415 -5.73 18.71 -38.60
C ALA A 415 -5.42 17.25 -38.26
N VAL A 416 -4.58 17.01 -37.25
CA VAL A 416 -4.23 15.65 -36.79
C VAL A 416 -5.44 14.95 -36.16
N PHE A 417 -6.20 15.67 -35.34
CA PHE A 417 -7.41 15.16 -34.69
C PHE A 417 -8.48 14.77 -35.72
N ASN A 418 -8.80 15.66 -36.68
CA ASN A 418 -9.83 15.41 -37.67
C ASN A 418 -9.45 14.27 -38.62
N LYS A 419 -8.17 14.12 -38.97
CA LYS A 419 -7.67 13.01 -39.80
C LYS A 419 -7.89 11.64 -39.15
N TYR A 420 -7.82 11.56 -37.82
CA TYR A 420 -7.99 10.31 -37.09
C TYR A 420 -9.46 10.02 -36.73
N VAL A 421 -10.22 11.06 -36.39
CA VAL A 421 -11.61 10.94 -35.91
C VAL A 421 -12.62 10.85 -37.06
N PHE A 422 -12.39 11.56 -38.17
CA PHE A 422 -13.21 11.48 -39.36
C PHE A 422 -12.48 10.64 -40.41
N ASN A 423 -13.09 9.51 -40.80
CA ASN A 423 -12.49 8.64 -41.79
C ASN A 423 -12.30 9.41 -43.11
N ASN A 424 -11.11 9.30 -43.74
CA ASN A 424 -10.67 10.11 -44.90
C ASN A 424 -11.67 10.16 -46.08
N ALA A 425 -12.63 9.25 -46.14
CA ALA A 425 -13.61 9.16 -47.22
C ALA A 425 -14.80 10.14 -47.09
N LYS A 426 -15.24 10.53 -45.88
CA LYS A 426 -16.40 11.46 -45.67
C LYS A 426 -16.29 12.19 -44.32
N GLN A 427 -16.13 13.52 -44.34
CA GLN A 427 -16.02 14.41 -43.16
C GLN A 427 -17.20 14.39 -42.16
N THR A 428 -18.22 13.56 -42.40
CA THR A 428 -19.46 13.51 -41.61
C THR A 428 -19.64 12.24 -40.78
N LYS A 429 -18.85 11.18 -41.01
CA LYS A 429 -18.95 9.94 -40.23
C LYS A 429 -17.78 9.82 -39.24
N ILE A 430 -18.10 9.93 -37.95
CA ILE A 430 -17.18 9.68 -36.84
C ILE A 430 -16.79 8.20 -36.88
N ARG A 431 -15.51 7.89 -36.68
CA ARG A 431 -15.01 6.51 -36.51
C ARG A 431 -15.83 5.81 -35.42
N GLY A 432 -16.44 4.67 -35.76
CA GLY A 432 -17.50 4.06 -34.96
C GLY A 432 -17.12 3.61 -33.55
N VAL A 433 -15.82 3.44 -33.25
CA VAL A 433 -15.31 3.14 -31.91
C VAL A 433 -14.01 3.91 -31.69
N LEU A 434 -14.00 4.82 -30.70
CA LEU A 434 -12.80 5.49 -30.21
C LEU A 434 -12.33 4.78 -28.93
N SER A 435 -11.02 4.52 -28.82
CA SER A 435 -10.45 3.89 -27.64
C SER A 435 -10.56 4.80 -26.40
N PRO A 436 -10.91 4.27 -25.21
CA PRO A 436 -11.01 5.06 -23.99
C PRO A 436 -9.71 5.80 -23.62
N LEU A 437 -8.54 5.20 -23.88
CA LEU A 437 -7.24 5.83 -23.61
C LEU A 437 -6.98 7.04 -24.51
N PHE A 438 -7.39 6.95 -25.78
CA PHE A 438 -7.30 8.06 -26.71
C PHE A 438 -8.19 9.21 -26.25
N VAL A 439 -9.43 8.91 -25.87
CA VAL A 439 -10.41 9.91 -25.44
C VAL A 439 -9.95 10.61 -24.15
N THR A 440 -9.43 9.88 -23.16
CA THR A 440 -8.98 10.47 -21.89
C THR A 440 -7.72 11.32 -22.04
N GLN A 441 -6.72 10.86 -22.77
CA GLN A 441 -5.45 11.58 -22.91
C GLN A 441 -5.57 12.82 -23.80
N VAL A 442 -6.35 12.73 -24.89
CA VAL A 442 -6.61 13.89 -25.75
C VAL A 442 -7.47 14.92 -25.01
N ALA A 443 -8.49 14.49 -24.26
CA ALA A 443 -9.26 15.40 -23.42
C ALA A 443 -8.42 16.03 -22.30
N ALA A 444 -7.51 15.27 -21.66
CA ALA A 444 -6.56 15.82 -20.68
C ALA A 444 -5.69 16.93 -21.29
N ARG A 445 -5.21 16.73 -22.52
CA ARG A 445 -4.44 17.74 -23.26
C ARG A 445 -5.27 19.00 -23.56
N CYS A 446 -6.52 18.83 -23.99
CA CYS A 446 -7.44 19.96 -24.21
C CYS A 446 -7.67 20.78 -22.93
N LEU A 447 -7.69 20.13 -21.76
CA LEU A 447 -7.87 20.80 -20.46
C LEU A 447 -6.58 21.43 -19.92
N ALA A 448 -5.41 20.84 -20.21
CA ALA A 448 -4.11 21.35 -19.78
C ALA A 448 -3.65 22.60 -20.54
N SER A 449 -4.20 22.85 -21.74
CA SER A 449 -3.86 24.00 -22.58
C SER A 449 -5.10 24.82 -22.96
N PRO A 450 -5.74 25.49 -21.98
CA PRO A 450 -6.97 26.24 -22.22
C PRO A 450 -6.77 27.47 -23.14
N GLU A 451 -5.54 27.98 -23.24
CA GLU A 451 -5.16 29.10 -24.11
C GLU A 451 -5.30 28.79 -25.60
N LEU A 452 -5.22 27.50 -25.99
CA LEU A 452 -5.35 27.06 -27.38
C LEU A 452 -6.81 27.02 -27.87
N GLY A 453 -7.79 27.10 -26.97
CA GLY A 453 -9.20 27.17 -27.32
C GLY A 453 -9.74 25.94 -28.06
N LEU A 454 -9.30 24.73 -27.68
CA LEU A 454 -9.64 23.41 -28.25
C LEU A 454 -11.03 22.89 -27.82
N TRP A 455 -11.97 23.81 -27.66
CA TRP A 455 -13.30 23.56 -27.10
C TRP A 455 -14.20 22.76 -28.05
N ARG A 456 -13.98 22.84 -29.36
CA ARG A 456 -14.77 22.14 -30.37
C ARG A 456 -14.49 20.63 -30.36
N GLU A 457 -13.21 20.29 -30.26
CA GLU A 457 -12.69 18.93 -30.22
C GLU A 457 -13.14 18.26 -28.92
N LEU A 458 -13.07 18.97 -27.80
CA LEU A 458 -13.60 18.51 -26.51
C LEU A 458 -15.12 18.24 -26.56
N LYS A 459 -15.90 19.10 -27.24
CA LYS A 459 -17.35 18.90 -27.43
C LYS A 459 -17.66 17.58 -28.14
N LEU A 460 -16.83 17.21 -29.12
CA LEU A 460 -16.98 15.97 -29.87
C LEU A 460 -16.62 14.75 -29.01
N LEU A 461 -15.56 14.85 -28.21
CA LEU A 461 -15.16 13.79 -27.28
C LEU A 461 -16.21 13.57 -26.18
N LEU A 462 -16.81 14.64 -25.63
CA LEU A 462 -17.88 14.51 -24.64
C LEU A 462 -19.13 13.83 -25.21
N ARG A 463 -19.48 14.11 -26.47
CA ARG A 463 -20.61 13.45 -27.14
C ARG A 463 -20.41 11.95 -27.35
N SER A 464 -19.17 11.46 -27.30
CA SER A 464 -18.89 10.02 -27.41
C SER A 464 -19.32 9.21 -26.18
N ARG A 465 -19.66 9.87 -25.05
CA ARG A 465 -20.05 9.23 -23.77
C ARG A 465 -19.00 8.27 -23.17
N HIS A 466 -17.78 8.25 -23.69
CA HIS A 466 -16.66 7.45 -23.16
C HIS A 466 -15.81 8.19 -22.13
N LEU A 467 -16.17 9.45 -21.80
CA LEU A 467 -15.49 10.25 -20.78
C LEU A 467 -16.20 10.10 -19.44
N CYS A 468 -15.38 9.93 -18.40
CA CYS A 468 -15.80 9.89 -17.01
C CYS A 468 -15.19 11.09 -16.28
N SER A 469 -15.97 11.81 -15.48
CA SER A 469 -15.51 12.89 -14.59
C SER A 469 -14.38 12.42 -13.67
N ARG A 470 -14.43 11.16 -13.21
CA ARG A 470 -13.37 10.58 -12.36
C ARG A 470 -12.02 10.46 -13.07
N ALA A 471 -12.01 10.24 -14.38
CA ALA A 471 -10.79 10.18 -15.16
C ALA A 471 -10.17 11.57 -15.38
N LEU A 472 -10.97 12.63 -15.32
CA LEU A 472 -10.56 14.02 -15.55
C LEU A 472 -11.19 14.97 -14.51
N PRO A 473 -10.70 14.97 -13.25
CA PRO A 473 -11.26 15.79 -12.18
C PRO A 473 -11.14 17.31 -12.45
N ALA A 474 -10.25 17.72 -13.35
CA ALA A 474 -10.07 19.11 -13.76
C ALA A 474 -11.13 19.62 -14.76
N LEU A 475 -11.97 18.74 -15.32
CA LEU A 475 -12.92 19.08 -16.39
C LEU A 475 -13.93 20.15 -15.94
N ILE A 476 -14.67 19.93 -14.86
CA ILE A 476 -15.70 20.87 -14.41
C ILE A 476 -15.10 22.21 -13.92
N PRO A 477 -14.03 22.22 -13.09
CA PRO A 477 -13.41 23.47 -12.65
C PRO A 477 -12.91 24.36 -13.80
N THR A 478 -12.27 23.77 -14.82
CA THR A 478 -11.74 24.52 -15.97
C THR A 478 -12.84 25.07 -16.86
N LEU A 479 -13.93 24.32 -17.09
CA LEU A 479 -15.10 24.80 -17.84
C LEU A 479 -15.77 25.99 -17.16
N LEU A 480 -15.87 25.97 -15.83
CA LEU A 480 -16.41 27.08 -15.04
C LEU A 480 -15.48 28.31 -15.09
N GLN A 481 -14.16 28.11 -14.97
CA GLN A 481 -13.18 29.20 -15.01
C GLN A 481 -13.19 29.95 -16.36
N HIS A 482 -13.30 29.23 -17.47
CA HIS A 482 -13.34 29.81 -18.83
C HIS A 482 -14.74 30.15 -19.34
N LYS A 483 -15.76 30.07 -18.48
CA LYS A 483 -17.18 30.39 -18.78
C LYS A 483 -17.72 29.68 -20.03
N GLN A 484 -17.32 28.44 -20.29
CA GLN A 484 -17.75 27.66 -21.45
C GLN A 484 -19.09 26.94 -21.19
N LEU A 485 -20.17 27.73 -21.11
CA LEU A 485 -21.50 27.23 -20.73
C LEU A 485 -22.08 26.23 -21.74
N GLY A 486 -21.82 26.39 -23.03
CA GLY A 486 -22.30 25.45 -24.06
C GLY A 486 -21.60 24.09 -24.01
N LEU A 487 -20.39 24.02 -23.46
CA LEU A 487 -19.70 22.75 -23.19
C LEU A 487 -20.16 22.11 -21.89
N LEU A 488 -20.41 22.93 -20.86
CA LEU A 488 -20.95 22.46 -19.58
C LEU A 488 -22.30 21.76 -19.76
N ASP A 489 -23.18 22.30 -20.61
CA ASP A 489 -24.46 21.67 -20.94
C ASP A 489 -24.28 20.27 -21.58
N VAL A 490 -23.35 20.16 -22.55
CA VAL A 490 -23.03 18.86 -23.16
C VAL A 490 -22.41 17.90 -22.15
N ALA A 491 -21.55 18.39 -21.26
CA ALA A 491 -20.95 17.60 -20.20
C ALA A 491 -22.02 17.05 -19.24
N LEU A 492 -22.95 17.89 -18.77
CA LEU A 492 -24.03 17.47 -17.86
C LEU A 492 -25.01 16.47 -18.49
N ARG A 493 -25.24 16.53 -19.81
CA ARG A 493 -26.10 15.55 -20.51
C ARG A 493 -25.40 14.23 -20.84
N CYS A 494 -24.06 14.22 -20.94
CA CYS A 494 -23.30 13.07 -21.44
C CYS A 494 -22.46 12.37 -20.37
N LEU A 495 -22.09 13.05 -19.28
CA LEU A 495 -21.35 12.47 -18.17
C LEU A 495 -22.32 11.80 -17.19
N ALA A 496 -22.09 10.53 -16.91
CA ALA A 496 -22.89 9.77 -15.95
C ALA A 496 -22.36 9.86 -14.52
N ASP A 497 -21.13 10.33 -14.32
CA ASP A 497 -20.37 10.22 -13.06
C ASP A 497 -19.93 11.59 -12.49
N VAL A 498 -20.79 12.60 -12.58
CA VAL A 498 -20.52 13.91 -11.98
C VAL A 498 -20.63 13.83 -10.46
N ASP A 499 -19.57 14.20 -9.74
CA ASP A 499 -19.55 14.20 -8.29
C ASP A 499 -20.44 15.29 -7.70
N GLU A 500 -21.05 15.00 -6.55
CA GLU A 500 -22.02 15.88 -5.88
C GLU A 500 -21.39 17.22 -5.46
N VAL A 501 -20.08 17.22 -5.16
CA VAL A 501 -19.32 18.44 -4.84
C VAL A 501 -19.22 19.35 -6.07
N SER A 502 -18.91 18.80 -7.24
CA SER A 502 -18.91 19.55 -8.50
C SER A 502 -20.30 20.04 -8.89
N SER A 503 -21.36 19.25 -8.66
CA SER A 503 -22.75 19.67 -8.86
C SER A 503 -23.08 20.91 -8.04
N VAL A 504 -22.72 20.95 -6.76
CA VAL A 504 -22.92 22.14 -5.90
C VAL A 504 -22.07 23.33 -6.34
N ARG A 505 -20.86 23.10 -6.87
CA ARG A 505 -20.03 24.18 -7.46
C ARG A 505 -20.69 24.79 -8.68
N ILE A 506 -21.29 23.98 -9.55
CA ILE A 506 -22.04 24.45 -10.72
C ILE A 506 -23.23 25.29 -10.28
N ILE A 507 -24.01 24.82 -9.30
CA ILE A 507 -25.15 25.56 -8.74
C ILE A 507 -24.73 26.96 -8.26
N LYS A 508 -23.68 27.04 -7.43
CA LYS A 508 -23.15 28.32 -6.93
C LYS A 508 -22.67 29.24 -8.05
N PHE A 509 -22.01 28.67 -9.06
CA PHE A 509 -21.49 29.44 -10.17
C PHE A 509 -22.61 30.05 -11.01
N VAL A 510 -23.63 29.25 -11.34
CA VAL A 510 -24.78 29.70 -12.16
C VAL A 510 -25.59 30.76 -11.42
N LEU A 511 -25.87 30.58 -10.12
CA LEU A 511 -26.62 31.55 -9.32
C LEU A 511 -25.90 32.92 -9.20
N ARG A 512 -24.56 32.94 -9.24
CA ARG A 512 -23.77 34.17 -9.06
C ARG A 512 -23.34 34.85 -10.35
N ASN A 513 -23.23 34.11 -11.45
CA ASN A 513 -22.68 34.61 -12.73
C ASN A 513 -23.72 34.68 -13.86
N ALA A 514 -25.00 34.47 -13.59
CA ALA A 514 -26.07 34.62 -14.58
C ALA A 514 -26.35 36.09 -14.89
N THR A 515 -25.64 36.63 -15.89
CA THR A 515 -25.84 37.98 -16.45
C THR A 515 -26.28 37.92 -17.92
N GLU A 516 -26.77 39.02 -18.49
CA GLU A 516 -27.17 39.08 -19.91
C GLU A 516 -26.01 38.70 -20.85
N GLN A 517 -24.77 39.02 -20.47
CA GLN A 517 -23.56 38.61 -21.21
C GLN A 517 -23.37 37.09 -21.22
N SER A 518 -23.71 36.40 -20.12
CA SER A 518 -23.63 34.93 -20.04
C SER A 518 -24.65 34.23 -20.95
N VAL A 519 -25.82 34.85 -21.14
CA VAL A 519 -26.87 34.37 -22.06
C VAL A 519 -26.42 34.51 -23.51
N ALA A 520 -25.86 35.67 -23.88
CA ALA A 520 -25.31 35.88 -25.21
C ALA A 520 -24.17 34.89 -25.55
N LEU A 521 -23.29 34.60 -24.58
CA LEU A 521 -22.23 33.60 -24.74
C LEU A 521 -22.79 32.17 -24.88
N TYR A 522 -23.84 31.83 -24.13
CA TYR A 522 -24.50 30.52 -24.24
C TYR A 522 -25.19 30.36 -25.60
N GLN A 523 -25.91 31.38 -26.09
CA GLN A 523 -26.54 31.37 -27.42
C GLN A 523 -25.52 31.33 -28.57
N ALA A 524 -24.32 31.90 -28.37
CA ALA A 524 -23.24 31.78 -29.36
C ALA A 524 -22.63 30.37 -29.40
N GLN A 525 -22.64 29.64 -28.29
CA GLN A 525 -22.00 28.32 -28.15
C GLN A 525 -22.97 27.13 -28.30
N SER A 526 -24.25 27.36 -28.01
CA SER A 526 -25.37 26.41 -28.10
C SER A 526 -26.31 26.84 -29.22
N LYS A 527 -26.84 25.88 -29.98
CA LYS A 527 -27.88 26.17 -30.98
C LYS A 527 -29.29 26.25 -30.37
N ASP A 528 -29.39 26.17 -29.03
CA ASP A 528 -30.66 26.17 -28.31
C ASP A 528 -31.20 27.61 -28.19
N THR A 529 -32.30 27.89 -28.88
CA THR A 529 -33.00 29.19 -28.88
C THR A 529 -33.95 29.38 -27.69
N SER A 530 -34.07 28.37 -26.82
CA SER A 530 -35.02 28.35 -25.70
C SER A 530 -34.61 29.22 -24.50
N VAL A 531 -33.33 29.61 -24.42
CA VAL A 531 -32.79 30.41 -23.30
C VAL A 531 -32.54 31.84 -23.77
N ALA A 532 -33.47 32.75 -23.47
CA ALA A 532 -33.40 34.16 -23.86
C ALA A 532 -33.13 35.12 -22.68
N THR A 533 -33.41 34.69 -21.45
CA THR A 533 -33.24 35.50 -20.24
C THR A 533 -32.26 34.87 -19.24
N PRO A 534 -31.60 35.66 -18.37
CA PRO A 534 -30.73 35.13 -17.33
C PRO A 534 -31.44 34.15 -16.38
N ALA A 535 -32.71 34.43 -16.06
CA ALA A 535 -33.53 33.56 -15.24
C ALA A 535 -33.79 32.19 -15.90
N GLN A 536 -34.00 32.15 -17.22
CA GLN A 536 -34.15 30.89 -17.97
C GLN A 536 -32.83 30.11 -18.06
N LEU A 537 -31.68 30.80 -18.07
CA LEU A 537 -30.38 30.14 -18.04
C LEU A 537 -30.16 29.42 -16.71
N VAL A 538 -30.48 30.08 -15.60
CA VAL A 538 -30.45 29.49 -14.26
C VAL A 538 -31.40 28.30 -14.18
N ASP A 539 -32.63 28.46 -14.70
CA ASP A 539 -33.66 27.42 -14.77
C ASP A 539 -33.16 26.16 -15.50
N HIS A 540 -32.54 26.34 -16.67
CA HIS A 540 -32.04 25.25 -17.52
C HIS A 540 -30.90 24.45 -16.88
N PHE A 541 -29.85 25.13 -16.39
CA PHE A 541 -28.70 24.43 -15.82
C PHE A 541 -29.02 23.74 -14.50
N LEU A 542 -29.84 24.36 -13.64
CA LEU A 542 -30.20 23.73 -12.37
C LEU A 542 -31.12 22.52 -12.59
N HIS A 543 -32.01 22.56 -13.59
CA HIS A 543 -32.82 21.40 -13.98
C HIS A 543 -31.94 20.22 -14.47
N LEU A 544 -30.88 20.50 -15.22
CA LEU A 544 -29.91 19.47 -15.64
C LEU A 544 -29.15 18.87 -14.45
N VAL A 545 -28.76 19.68 -13.47
CA VAL A 545 -28.06 19.20 -12.27
C VAL A 545 -28.98 18.34 -11.40
N VAL A 546 -30.25 18.72 -11.26
CA VAL A 546 -31.22 17.95 -10.45
C VAL A 546 -31.49 16.55 -11.02
N ARG A 547 -31.40 16.40 -12.35
CA ARG A 547 -31.58 15.13 -13.06
C ARG A 547 -30.38 14.19 -13.04
N LEU A 548 -29.23 14.62 -12.50
CA LEU A 548 -28.05 13.75 -12.43
C LEU A 548 -28.25 12.60 -11.42
N PRO A 549 -27.69 11.41 -11.69
CA PRO A 549 -27.65 10.33 -10.71
C PRO A 549 -26.82 10.76 -9.50
N LYS A 550 -27.32 10.49 -8.29
CA LYS A 550 -26.76 11.03 -7.04
C LYS A 550 -26.86 10.01 -5.91
N SER A 551 -25.90 10.06 -5.00
CA SER A 551 -25.98 9.40 -3.69
C SER A 551 -26.47 10.39 -2.64
N GLU A 552 -27.48 10.00 -1.86
CA GLU A 552 -28.09 10.83 -0.82
C GLU A 552 -27.06 11.32 0.22
N THR A 553 -26.20 10.42 0.69
CA THR A 553 -25.21 10.70 1.74
C THR A 553 -24.14 11.69 1.30
N PHE A 554 -23.63 11.55 0.08
CA PHE A 554 -22.62 12.46 -0.47
C PHE A 554 -23.21 13.81 -0.85
N LEU A 555 -24.46 13.83 -1.34
CA LEU A 555 -25.16 15.06 -1.64
C LEU A 555 -25.42 15.87 -0.35
N GLN A 556 -25.86 15.22 0.73
CA GLN A 556 -26.09 15.88 2.02
C GLN A 556 -24.83 16.63 2.49
N GLN A 557 -23.67 15.98 2.42
CA GLN A 557 -22.39 16.60 2.77
C GLN A 557 -22.04 17.76 1.83
N ALA A 558 -22.27 17.62 0.52
CA ALA A 558 -22.00 18.68 -0.45
C ALA A 558 -22.91 19.91 -0.27
N LEU A 559 -24.19 19.70 0.06
CA LEU A 559 -25.19 20.76 0.26
C LEU A 559 -24.88 21.66 1.45
N THR A 560 -24.13 21.19 2.46
CA THR A 560 -23.67 22.02 3.59
C THR A 560 -22.86 23.24 3.13
N GLN A 561 -22.24 23.17 1.94
CA GLN A 561 -21.43 24.26 1.43
C GLN A 561 -22.27 25.43 0.89
N LEU A 562 -23.58 25.25 0.67
CA LEU A 562 -24.48 26.31 0.18
C LEU A 562 -24.78 27.33 1.29
N LYS A 563 -24.86 28.61 0.92
CA LYS A 563 -25.26 29.67 1.86
C LYS A 563 -26.79 29.85 1.82
N LEU A 564 -27.34 30.41 2.89
CA LEU A 564 -28.77 30.72 3.01
C LEU A 564 -29.43 31.37 1.76
N PRO A 565 -28.86 32.41 1.11
CA PRO A 565 -29.47 32.98 -0.10
C PRO A 565 -29.50 32.01 -1.28
N ASP A 566 -28.47 31.17 -1.43
CA ASP A 566 -28.39 30.15 -2.48
C ASP A 566 -29.49 29.08 -2.24
N VAL A 567 -29.72 28.70 -0.97
CA VAL A 567 -30.75 27.74 -0.56
C VAL A 567 -32.17 28.27 -0.83
N LEU A 568 -32.45 29.53 -0.48
CA LEU A 568 -33.75 30.14 -0.73
C LEU A 568 -34.08 30.25 -2.22
N ALA A 569 -33.09 30.59 -3.06
CA ALA A 569 -33.25 30.62 -4.51
C ALA A 569 -33.56 29.24 -5.09
N LEU A 570 -32.87 28.19 -4.60
CA LEU A 570 -33.12 26.80 -5.01
C LEU A 570 -34.51 26.32 -4.59
N LEU A 571 -34.94 26.60 -3.35
CA LEU A 571 -36.29 26.23 -2.88
C LEU A 571 -37.39 26.90 -3.71
N ALA A 572 -37.21 28.16 -4.10
CA ALA A 572 -38.16 28.87 -4.97
C ALA A 572 -38.25 28.25 -6.37
N LEU A 573 -37.13 27.77 -6.93
CA LEU A 573 -37.08 27.12 -8.24
C LEU A 573 -37.63 25.69 -8.20
N LEU A 574 -37.31 24.90 -7.18
CA LEU A 574 -37.87 23.56 -6.98
C LEU A 574 -39.40 23.62 -6.85
N LYS A 575 -39.92 24.60 -6.12
CA LYS A 575 -41.36 24.89 -6.04
C LYS A 575 -41.98 25.18 -7.41
N LYS A 576 -41.29 25.95 -8.25
CA LYS A 576 -41.74 26.27 -9.61
C LYS A 576 -41.78 25.01 -10.48
N TRP A 577 -40.80 24.12 -10.33
CA TRP A 577 -40.72 22.88 -11.12
C TRP A 577 -41.73 21.85 -10.69
N TYR A 578 -42.03 21.72 -9.41
CA TYR A 578 -43.09 20.81 -8.93
C TYR A 578 -44.44 21.03 -9.64
N ARG A 579 -44.74 22.28 -10.04
CA ARG A 579 -45.96 22.64 -10.78
C ARG A 579 -45.87 22.46 -12.31
N ARG A 580 -44.69 22.13 -12.84
CA ARG A 580 -44.45 21.95 -14.29
C ARG A 580 -44.60 20.48 -14.68
N PRO A 581 -45.34 20.18 -15.77
CA PRO A 581 -45.57 18.81 -16.23
C PRO A 581 -44.31 18.12 -16.79
N ASP A 582 -43.33 18.87 -17.30
CA ASP A 582 -42.11 18.31 -17.93
C ASP A 582 -40.97 17.99 -16.94
N SER A 583 -41.20 18.21 -15.64
CA SER A 583 -40.19 18.05 -14.61
C SER A 583 -40.17 16.63 -14.04
N ASP A 584 -38.99 16.18 -13.61
CA ASP A 584 -38.88 14.92 -12.87
C ASP A 584 -39.27 15.16 -11.42
N VAL A 585 -40.53 14.88 -11.11
CA VAL A 585 -41.14 15.16 -9.79
C VAL A 585 -40.41 14.42 -8.68
N VAL A 586 -39.93 13.20 -8.93
CA VAL A 586 -39.21 12.38 -7.94
C VAL A 586 -37.90 13.07 -7.55
N ALA A 587 -37.09 13.45 -8.56
CA ALA A 587 -35.85 14.16 -8.31
C ALA A 587 -36.09 15.49 -7.57
N VAL A 588 -37.13 16.24 -7.94
CA VAL A 588 -37.47 17.53 -7.28
C VAL A 588 -37.83 17.33 -5.80
N VAL A 589 -38.65 16.32 -5.48
CA VAL A 589 -39.06 16.02 -4.09
C VAL A 589 -37.87 15.58 -3.25
N GLU A 590 -36.98 14.73 -3.78
CA GLU A 590 -35.76 14.33 -3.08
C GLU A 590 -34.83 15.52 -2.79
N TRP A 591 -34.62 16.41 -3.78
CA TRP A 591 -33.81 17.61 -3.57
C TRP A 591 -34.44 18.57 -2.54
N LEU A 592 -35.77 18.65 -2.53
CA LEU A 592 -36.51 19.45 -1.55
C LEU A 592 -36.36 18.87 -0.13
N GLY A 593 -36.49 17.55 0.03
CA GLY A 593 -36.24 16.86 1.30
C GLY A 593 -34.82 17.08 1.81
N LEU A 594 -33.82 16.80 0.97
CA LEU A 594 -32.41 16.92 1.36
C LEU A 594 -31.97 18.35 1.70
N LEU A 595 -32.49 19.34 0.98
CA LEU A 595 -32.22 20.75 1.29
C LEU A 595 -32.82 21.16 2.64
N LEU A 596 -34.01 20.66 2.96
CA LEU A 596 -34.64 20.88 4.25
C LEU A 596 -33.85 20.18 5.35
N ASP A 597 -33.49 18.90 5.21
CA ASP A 597 -32.76 18.16 6.24
C ASP A 597 -31.42 18.80 6.61
N VAL A 598 -30.69 19.33 5.64
CA VAL A 598 -29.38 19.98 5.87
C VAL A 598 -29.53 21.38 6.48
N HIS A 599 -30.48 22.17 5.97
CA HIS A 599 -30.55 23.62 6.28
C HIS A 599 -31.70 23.99 7.21
N PHE A 600 -32.49 23.03 7.72
CA PHE A 600 -33.66 23.32 8.56
C PHE A 600 -33.30 24.18 9.78
N ALA A 601 -32.28 23.79 10.54
CA ALA A 601 -31.84 24.55 11.71
C ALA A 601 -31.41 25.99 11.33
N SER A 602 -30.69 26.15 10.22
CA SER A 602 -30.28 27.46 9.71
C SER A 602 -31.46 28.31 9.21
N LEU A 603 -32.47 27.69 8.60
CA LEU A 603 -33.70 28.36 8.16
C LEU A 603 -34.54 28.82 9.36
N VAL A 604 -34.67 27.99 10.39
CA VAL A 604 -35.39 28.32 11.63
C VAL A 604 -34.69 29.47 12.36
N LEU A 605 -33.36 29.41 12.52
CA LEU A 605 -32.60 30.49 13.16
C LEU A 605 -32.61 31.79 12.34
N ALA A 606 -32.60 31.72 11.01
CA ALA A 606 -32.66 32.90 10.16
C ALA A 606 -34.07 33.48 10.04
N SER A 607 -35.11 32.71 10.37
CA SER A 607 -36.50 33.16 10.35
C SER A 607 -36.77 34.31 11.33
N SER A 608 -36.01 34.40 12.44
CA SER A 608 -36.09 35.54 13.36
C SER A 608 -35.55 36.84 12.77
N SER A 609 -34.65 36.75 11.80
CA SER A 609 -34.00 37.91 11.15
C SER A 609 -34.73 38.37 9.89
N HIS A 610 -35.35 37.46 9.13
CA HIS A 610 -36.14 37.78 7.92
C HIS A 610 -37.48 37.00 7.90
N PRO A 611 -38.43 37.36 8.78
CA PRO A 611 -39.64 36.56 9.04
C PRO A 611 -40.56 36.43 7.82
N ASP A 612 -40.68 37.49 7.00
CA ASP A 612 -41.63 37.52 5.88
C ASP A 612 -41.22 36.67 4.68
N ALA A 613 -39.92 36.62 4.34
CA ALA A 613 -39.44 35.89 3.17
C ALA A 613 -39.31 34.38 3.46
N ILE A 614 -38.69 34.05 4.59
CA ILE A 614 -38.42 32.65 4.98
C ILE A 614 -39.72 31.98 5.44
N GLY A 615 -40.53 32.67 6.23
CA GLY A 615 -41.82 32.16 6.70
C GLY A 615 -42.84 31.93 5.57
N ARG A 616 -42.75 32.66 4.46
CA ARG A 616 -43.56 32.37 3.25
C ARG A 616 -43.04 31.14 2.51
N VAL A 617 -41.74 31.05 2.27
CA VAL A 617 -41.15 29.89 1.55
C VAL A 617 -41.44 28.58 2.31
N VAL A 618 -41.26 28.55 3.63
CA VAL A 618 -41.51 27.34 4.43
C VAL A 618 -42.99 26.96 4.44
N ARG A 619 -43.91 27.92 4.63
CA ARG A 619 -45.36 27.65 4.59
C ARG A 619 -45.82 27.17 3.21
N ASP A 620 -45.29 27.78 2.16
CA ASP A 620 -45.61 27.39 0.78
C ASP A 620 -45.07 26.00 0.45
N THR A 621 -43.88 25.65 0.93
CA THR A 621 -43.30 24.31 0.78
C THR A 621 -44.13 23.28 1.53
N GLN A 622 -44.58 23.59 2.76
CA GLN A 622 -45.48 22.72 3.51
C GLN A 622 -46.79 22.46 2.76
N ALA A 623 -47.41 23.50 2.19
CA ALA A 623 -48.64 23.35 1.41
C ALA A 623 -48.46 22.43 0.18
N ILE A 624 -47.30 22.51 -0.47
CA ILE A 624 -46.96 21.65 -1.62
C ILE A 624 -46.75 20.20 -1.19
N VAL A 625 -46.08 19.96 -0.06
CA VAL A 625 -45.87 18.60 0.46
C VAL A 625 -47.19 17.95 0.86
N VAL A 626 -48.11 18.70 1.50
CA VAL A 626 -49.46 18.20 1.81
C VAL A 626 -50.20 17.83 0.53
N GLN A 627 -50.21 18.72 -0.47
CA GLN A 627 -50.84 18.44 -1.77
C GLN A 627 -50.21 17.22 -2.47
N HIS A 628 -48.89 17.02 -2.34
CA HIS A 628 -48.21 15.85 -2.89
C HIS A 628 -48.63 14.56 -2.19
N LEU A 629 -48.71 14.57 -0.86
CA LEU A 629 -49.14 13.42 -0.07
C LEU A 629 -50.59 13.04 -0.39
N ASP A 630 -51.49 14.01 -0.51
CA ASP A 630 -52.88 13.76 -0.92
C ASP A 630 -52.96 13.17 -2.34
N ALA A 631 -52.12 13.63 -3.26
CA ALA A 631 -52.06 13.08 -4.62
C ALA A 631 -51.46 11.66 -4.63
N CYS A 632 -50.42 11.39 -3.85
CA CYS A 632 -49.78 10.07 -3.76
C CYS A 632 -50.69 9.05 -3.09
N THR A 633 -51.42 9.43 -2.03
CA THR A 633 -52.41 8.56 -1.38
C THR A 633 -53.55 8.23 -2.33
N PHE A 634 -54.11 9.23 -3.01
CA PHE A 634 -55.11 9.00 -4.05
C PHE A 634 -54.61 8.10 -5.18
N MET A 635 -53.38 8.31 -5.66
CA MET A 635 -52.79 7.45 -6.70
C MET A 635 -52.50 6.03 -6.21
N ALA A 636 -52.14 5.84 -4.95
CA ALA A 636 -51.96 4.52 -4.35
C ALA A 636 -53.29 3.77 -4.26
N ASP A 637 -54.37 4.46 -3.88
CA ASP A 637 -55.72 3.89 -3.86
C ASP A 637 -56.16 3.50 -5.28
N VAL A 638 -56.00 4.40 -6.26
CA VAL A 638 -56.33 4.14 -7.66
C VAL A 638 -55.49 2.99 -8.23
N HIS A 639 -54.20 2.93 -7.90
CA HIS A 639 -53.34 1.83 -8.33
C HIS A 639 -53.79 0.51 -7.69
N GLY A 640 -54.17 0.50 -6.40
CA GLY A 640 -54.72 -0.67 -5.73
C GLY A 640 -56.00 -1.19 -6.38
N GLU A 641 -56.93 -0.29 -6.67
CA GLU A 641 -58.19 -0.61 -7.37
C GLU A 641 -57.94 -1.09 -8.81
N LEU A 642 -57.01 -0.45 -9.54
CA LEU A 642 -56.63 -0.89 -10.89
C LEU A 642 -55.93 -2.25 -10.89
N ASP A 643 -55.06 -2.52 -9.93
CA ASP A 643 -54.38 -3.80 -9.81
C ASP A 643 -55.37 -4.92 -9.41
N GLN A 644 -56.35 -4.59 -8.57
CA GLN A 644 -57.47 -5.49 -8.26
C GLN A 644 -58.35 -5.77 -9.50
N LEU A 645 -58.60 -4.76 -10.34
CA LEU A 645 -59.32 -4.93 -11.62
C LEU A 645 -58.50 -5.73 -12.65
N LEU A 646 -57.19 -5.48 -12.75
CA LEU A 646 -56.29 -6.13 -13.71
C LEU A 646 -55.95 -7.57 -13.32
N SER A 647 -55.88 -7.88 -12.02
CA SER A 647 -55.65 -9.23 -11.50
C SER A 647 -56.86 -10.17 -11.64
N GLY A 648 -57.99 -9.66 -12.17
CA GLY A 648 -59.19 -10.45 -12.42
C GLY A 648 -59.91 -10.89 -11.14
N ALA A 649 -59.58 -10.29 -10.00
CA ALA A 649 -60.35 -10.48 -8.77
C ALA A 649 -61.78 -9.99 -9.05
N HIS A 650 -62.74 -10.92 -9.03
CA HIS A 650 -64.14 -10.60 -9.23
C HIS A 650 -64.51 -9.41 -8.36
N LEU A 651 -64.92 -8.29 -8.99
CA LEU A 651 -65.66 -7.22 -8.30
C LEU A 651 -66.65 -7.90 -7.36
N PRO A 652 -66.81 -7.45 -6.10
CA PRO A 652 -67.77 -8.04 -5.20
C PRO A 652 -69.10 -8.07 -5.94
N GLN A 653 -69.53 -9.27 -6.32
CA GLN A 653 -70.85 -9.49 -6.90
C GLN A 653 -71.79 -9.09 -5.79
N THR A 654 -72.29 -7.86 -5.85
CA THR A 654 -73.39 -7.42 -5.01
C THR A 654 -74.45 -8.52 -5.13
N GLY A 655 -74.78 -9.12 -3.98
CA GLY A 655 -75.51 -10.36 -3.92
C GLY A 655 -76.73 -10.35 -4.84
N ALA A 656 -76.85 -11.42 -5.62
CA ALA A 656 -78.05 -11.86 -6.31
C ALA A 656 -78.72 -10.79 -7.19
N ILE A 657 -78.42 -10.81 -8.49
CA ILE A 657 -79.50 -10.64 -9.47
C ILE A 657 -80.35 -11.93 -9.34
N PRO A 658 -81.58 -11.88 -8.82
CA PRO A 658 -82.43 -13.07 -8.82
C PRO A 658 -82.71 -13.49 -10.27
N ASP A 659 -82.75 -14.80 -10.54
CA ASP A 659 -82.95 -15.39 -11.87
C ASP A 659 -84.24 -14.93 -12.59
N TYR A 660 -85.13 -14.24 -11.89
CA TYR A 660 -86.23 -13.49 -12.48
C TYR A 660 -86.50 -12.20 -11.67
N SER A 661 -86.91 -11.14 -12.37
CA SER A 661 -87.50 -9.94 -11.76
C SER A 661 -88.87 -9.70 -12.38
N VAL A 662 -89.92 -9.57 -11.55
CA VAL A 662 -91.26 -9.21 -12.03
C VAL A 662 -91.35 -7.69 -12.02
N GLN A 663 -91.23 -7.11 -13.21
CA GLN A 663 -91.58 -5.71 -13.43
C GLN A 663 -93.09 -5.62 -13.67
N THR A 664 -93.83 -5.08 -12.72
CA THR A 664 -95.21 -4.65 -12.96
C THR A 664 -95.19 -3.31 -13.71
N LEU A 665 -95.44 -3.35 -15.01
CA LEU A 665 -95.79 -2.17 -15.79
C LEU A 665 -97.18 -1.71 -15.38
N LYS A 666 -97.30 -0.49 -14.84
CA LYS A 666 -98.60 0.19 -14.73
C LYS A 666 -99.04 0.55 -16.15
N MET A 667 -100.14 -0.03 -16.60
CA MET A 667 -100.92 0.48 -17.75
C MET A 667 -101.62 1.78 -17.39
#